data_AF-A0A151IAP9-F1
#
_entry.id   AF-A0A151IAP9-F1
#
_cell.length_a   1.000
_cell.length_b   1.000
_cell.length_c   1.000
_cell.angle_alpha   90.00
_cell.angle_beta   90.00
_cell.angle_gamma   90.00
#
_symmetry.space_group_name_H-M   'P 1'
#
loop_
_entity.id
_entity.type
_entity.pdbx_description
1 polymer ?
#
loop_
_entity_poly.entity_id
_entity_poly.type
_entity_poly.pdbx_seq_one_letter_code
_entity_poly.pdbx_strand_id
1 'polypeptide(L)'
;MWLNKVFAEAHAYLTNSCNPDDYIGITFTADALARGPVWMSYRYVRDFQYIDLWELVSRAAQSATDFCINDSCTLTSCVIRRVNGGSRRRITHDNVTKRSILTITNTDNLCLPRSLVAARAYAERGEIRSGELHRQWMSIRLSRGRLQREKALELIRNAKIDMPNRGCSIVELEHFQKCLASDGIAIVVYEIETFGKGGETLFDGTDYVMNSFNSIIHTLRILYYRRLNHFEPILNLRGAVGSRGFCISCNVSYTRIRDHKCLRKCNRCMGQPSCAMLAKSHIICDSYEKRKHDCNVAYCKTCKNFCHINHLCYIQPIKQTKDNRAKIVFLFYDFETQQNLHVEGDYKTHVHVPNLCVVQQVCTYCLYDDNMTKLCQHCGIREYVFDHDPVKQFVDLATKSLHTFSRTICIAHNAKAFDAQFILQYFAMRGGINEMPSIILNGTNIVVMTIGQTTFLDSLNYLHMPLSALPKAFVLSGNTTKGTFPHLFNTPENQNYVGPLPDLKYYSSDYMRSDERERFLLWYNETKRSNYIFHFKKEIVSYCKNDVTILRRACLAFRKMFIKCGNVCPFEESTTIASACSRVYRKNFLQKNMIGIIPTGGYRWGQNQSRKAISWLTWMEHELGHIIAHAGNGRETRLPEGVLVDGYYEEIIDGAVIKHVLQFHGCYWHGCPRCYTVNRTHGISTDTMDARLERTQFITAKIESAGYILTEMWECDFDRILISREDMRIFLENRPEVSRKPLNPRDAFYGGRTREHGVSL
;
A
#
# COMPACT_ATOMS: atom_id res chain seq x y z
N MET A 1 -7.63 -30.46 51.21
CA MET A 1 -8.06 -29.05 51.42
C MET A 1 -6.88 -28.10 51.65
N TRP A 2 -5.90 -28.43 52.51
CA TRP A 2 -4.72 -27.55 52.74
C TRP A 2 -3.90 -27.33 51.46
N LEU A 3 -3.64 -28.38 50.67
CA LEU A 3 -2.73 -28.28 49.54
C LEU A 3 -3.18 -27.30 48.46
N ASN A 4 -4.49 -27.27 48.20
CA ASN A 4 -5.12 -26.36 47.26
C ASN A 4 -4.83 -24.89 47.67
N LYS A 5 -4.91 -24.60 48.97
CA LYS A 5 -4.61 -23.28 49.54
C LYS A 5 -3.12 -22.91 49.42
N VAL A 6 -2.21 -23.85 49.66
CA VAL A 6 -0.76 -23.62 49.51
C VAL A 6 -0.39 -23.30 48.06
N PHE A 7 -0.94 -24.02 47.08
CA PHE A 7 -0.69 -23.71 45.67
C PHE A 7 -1.40 -22.44 45.20
N ALA A 8 -2.52 -22.06 45.81
CA ALA A 8 -3.18 -20.77 45.55
C ALA A 8 -2.33 -19.60 46.07
N GLU A 9 -1.75 -19.75 47.27
CA GLU A 9 -0.82 -18.77 47.84
C GLU A 9 0.50 -18.71 47.03
N ALA A 10 1.03 -19.86 46.59
CA ALA A 10 2.19 -19.91 45.71
C ALA A 10 1.93 -19.26 44.34
N HIS A 11 0.76 -19.49 43.75
CA HIS A 11 0.32 -18.81 42.52
C HIS A 11 0.27 -17.29 42.72
N ALA A 12 -0.41 -16.84 43.79
CA ALA A 12 -0.51 -15.42 44.11
C ALA A 12 0.87 -14.78 44.34
N TYR A 13 1.78 -15.48 45.03
CA TYR A 13 3.15 -15.03 45.24
C TYR A 13 3.88 -14.89 43.89
N LEU A 14 3.82 -15.89 43.02
CA LEU A 14 4.48 -15.87 41.71
C LEU A 14 3.94 -14.76 40.79
N THR A 15 2.62 -14.55 40.75
CA THR A 15 2.01 -13.50 39.92
C THR A 15 2.27 -12.10 40.47
N ASN A 16 2.29 -11.92 41.79
CA ASN A 16 2.56 -10.61 42.41
C ASN A 16 4.05 -10.24 42.37
N SER A 17 4.94 -11.22 42.26
CA SER A 17 6.39 -11.02 42.19
C SER A 17 6.90 -10.66 40.78
N CYS A 18 6.04 -10.76 39.76
CA CYS A 18 6.42 -10.62 38.34
C CYS A 18 5.58 -9.56 37.62
N ASN A 19 6.09 -9.02 36.51
CA ASN A 19 5.28 -8.13 35.69
C ASN A 19 4.23 -8.95 34.90
N PRO A 20 2.96 -8.50 34.77
CA PRO A 20 1.95 -9.19 33.98
C PRO A 20 2.36 -9.54 32.53
N ASP A 21 3.29 -8.76 31.94
CA ASP A 21 3.81 -8.95 30.58
C ASP A 21 5.08 -9.82 30.48
N ASP A 22 5.63 -10.29 31.61
CA ASP A 22 6.73 -11.25 31.62
C ASP A 22 6.24 -12.66 31.28
N TYR A 23 7.16 -13.53 30.84
CA TYR A 23 6.86 -14.95 30.64
C TYR A 23 7.25 -15.76 31.86
N ILE A 24 6.35 -16.61 32.32
CA ILE A 24 6.58 -17.55 33.41
C ILE A 24 6.45 -18.99 32.90
N GLY A 25 7.46 -19.80 33.22
CA GLY A 25 7.45 -21.25 33.07
C GLY A 25 7.65 -21.88 34.44
N ILE A 26 6.95 -22.98 34.69
CA ILE A 26 6.98 -23.67 35.98
C ILE A 26 7.33 -25.13 35.77
N THR A 27 8.28 -25.60 36.57
CA THR A 27 8.69 -26.99 36.63
C THR A 27 8.44 -27.51 38.03
N PHE A 28 7.69 -28.60 38.11
CA PHE A 28 7.42 -29.33 39.34
C PHE A 28 8.27 -30.60 39.37
N THR A 29 9.06 -30.74 40.43
CA THR A 29 9.96 -31.88 40.67
C THR A 29 9.67 -32.46 42.04
N ALA A 30 9.57 -33.79 42.11
CA ALA A 30 9.48 -34.54 43.36
C ALA A 30 10.21 -35.87 43.16
N ASP A 31 10.87 -36.38 44.19
CA ASP A 31 11.71 -37.59 44.10
C ASP A 31 10.89 -38.84 43.74
N ALA A 32 9.59 -38.85 44.07
CA ALA A 32 8.65 -39.91 43.76
C ALA A 32 8.13 -39.92 42.29
N LEU A 33 8.51 -38.94 41.45
CA LEU A 33 8.09 -38.91 40.04
C LEU A 33 8.99 -39.79 39.16
N ALA A 34 8.61 -41.06 38.99
CA ALA A 34 9.37 -42.05 38.20
C ALA A 34 9.60 -41.69 36.71
N ARG A 35 8.85 -40.71 36.16
CA ARG A 35 8.93 -40.27 34.75
C ARG A 35 9.67 -38.94 34.54
N GLY A 36 10.30 -38.40 35.58
CA GLY A 36 11.03 -37.12 35.53
C GLY A 36 10.17 -35.89 35.85
N PRO A 37 10.77 -34.68 35.78
CA PRO A 37 10.08 -33.42 36.12
C PRO A 37 8.87 -33.18 35.22
N VAL A 38 7.82 -32.55 35.76
CA VAL A 38 6.65 -32.12 34.98
C VAL A 38 6.72 -30.61 34.82
N TRP A 39 6.64 -30.11 33.59
CA TRP A 39 6.75 -28.68 33.31
C TRP A 39 5.58 -28.14 32.50
N MET A 40 5.32 -26.84 32.66
CA MET A 40 4.47 -26.07 31.76
C MET A 40 5.30 -25.18 30.84
N SER A 41 4.86 -25.04 29.59
CA SER A 41 5.45 -24.11 28.64
C SER A 41 5.27 -22.66 29.09
N TYR A 42 6.24 -21.80 28.74
CA TYR A 42 6.20 -20.37 29.02
C TYR A 42 4.92 -19.72 28.50
N ARG A 43 4.29 -18.91 29.36
CA ARG A 43 3.11 -18.10 29.05
C ARG A 43 3.19 -16.76 29.77
N TYR A 44 2.37 -15.80 29.38
CA TYR A 44 2.33 -14.51 30.07
C TYR A 44 1.86 -14.68 31.51
N VAL A 45 2.46 -13.92 32.43
CA VAL A 45 2.05 -13.93 33.84
C VAL A 45 0.58 -13.54 34.01
N ARG A 46 0.05 -12.61 33.20
CA ARG A 46 -1.40 -12.27 33.21
C ARG A 46 -2.32 -13.42 32.79
N ASP A 47 -1.81 -14.33 31.96
CA ASP A 47 -2.55 -15.46 31.42
C ASP A 47 -2.28 -16.74 32.23
N PHE A 48 -1.41 -16.66 33.24
CA PHE A 48 -1.11 -17.75 34.16
C PHE A 48 -2.12 -17.74 35.32
N GLN A 49 -3.11 -18.61 35.23
CA GLN A 49 -4.18 -18.72 36.23
C GLN A 49 -3.85 -19.80 37.26
N TYR A 50 -4.44 -19.71 38.46
CA TYR A 50 -4.27 -20.71 39.52
C TYR A 50 -4.59 -22.12 39.02
N ILE A 51 -5.62 -22.25 38.17
CA ILE A 51 -6.05 -23.52 37.62
C ILE A 51 -4.96 -24.20 36.77
N ASP A 52 -4.12 -23.42 36.07
CA ASP A 52 -3.01 -23.96 35.27
C ASP A 52 -1.96 -24.63 36.16
N LEU A 53 -1.65 -24.02 37.31
CA LEU A 53 -0.71 -24.57 38.29
C LEU A 53 -1.29 -25.81 38.96
N TRP A 54 -2.58 -25.76 39.30
CA TRP A 54 -3.27 -26.87 39.93
C TRP A 54 -3.42 -28.07 39.00
N GLU A 55 -3.70 -27.86 37.71
CA GLU A 55 -3.73 -28.93 36.70
C GLU A 55 -2.37 -29.58 36.49
N LEU A 56 -1.27 -28.80 36.49
CA LEU A 56 0.09 -29.34 36.39
C LEU A 56 0.39 -30.32 37.54
N VAL A 57 0.09 -29.90 38.77
CA VAL A 57 0.31 -30.72 39.99
C VAL A 57 -0.65 -31.91 40.01
N SER A 58 -1.91 -31.72 39.63
CA SER A 58 -2.92 -32.78 39.59
C SER A 58 -2.57 -33.85 38.56
N ARG A 59 -2.07 -33.46 37.38
CA ARG A 59 -1.60 -34.40 36.35
C ARG A 59 -0.38 -35.18 36.82
N ALA A 60 0.56 -34.53 37.49
CA ALA A 60 1.72 -35.21 38.07
C ALA A 60 1.28 -36.25 39.11
N ALA A 61 0.38 -35.88 40.01
CA ALA A 61 -0.17 -36.76 41.05
C ALA A 61 -1.00 -37.93 40.50
N GLN A 62 -1.79 -37.72 39.44
CA GLN A 62 -2.57 -38.79 38.80
C GLN A 62 -1.72 -39.76 37.97
N SER A 63 -0.56 -39.30 37.48
CA SER A 63 0.33 -40.09 36.61
C SER A 63 1.30 -41.01 37.36
N ALA A 64 1.47 -40.80 38.68
CA ALA A 64 2.31 -41.61 39.55
C ALA A 64 1.40 -42.34 40.55
N THR A 65 1.27 -43.66 40.39
CA THR A 65 0.32 -44.51 41.15
C THR A 65 0.53 -44.47 42.66
N ASP A 66 1.72 -44.07 43.14
CA ASP A 66 2.10 -44.03 44.56
C ASP A 66 2.58 -42.65 45.04
N PHE A 67 2.14 -41.55 44.40
CA PHE A 67 2.55 -40.21 44.85
C PHE A 67 1.79 -39.76 46.10
N CYS A 68 2.45 -39.83 47.26
CA CYS A 68 2.00 -39.22 48.51
C CYS A 68 2.60 -37.83 48.68
N ILE A 69 1.76 -36.81 48.82
CA ILE A 69 2.13 -35.38 48.95
C ILE A 69 2.94 -35.04 50.23
N ASN A 70 3.22 -36.01 51.09
CA ASN A 70 4.10 -35.84 52.24
C ASN A 70 5.60 -35.85 51.88
N ASP A 71 5.95 -36.18 50.64
CA ASP A 71 7.33 -36.15 50.17
C ASP A 71 7.75 -34.73 49.77
N SER A 72 9.04 -34.41 49.96
CA SER A 72 9.59 -33.10 49.59
C SER A 72 9.45 -32.85 48.10
N CYS A 73 8.69 -31.81 47.73
CA CYS A 73 8.55 -31.36 46.36
C CYS A 73 9.16 -29.97 46.17
N THR A 74 9.70 -29.73 44.99
CA THR A 74 10.29 -28.45 44.60
C THR A 74 9.52 -27.89 43.41
N LEU A 75 9.06 -26.65 43.54
CA LEU A 75 8.46 -25.88 42.47
C LEU A 75 9.48 -24.85 41.98
N THR A 76 10.02 -25.05 40.78
CA THR A 76 10.98 -24.13 40.16
C THR A 76 10.23 -23.22 39.18
N SER A 77 10.20 -21.92 39.46
CA SER A 77 9.68 -20.92 38.52
C SER A 77 10.82 -20.27 37.74
N CYS A 78 10.79 -20.37 36.41
CA CYS A 78 11.65 -19.59 35.54
C CYS A 78 10.87 -18.40 34.97
N VAL A 79 11.31 -17.19 35.32
CA VAL A 79 10.70 -15.95 34.83
C VAL A 79 11.62 -15.33 33.80
N ILE A 80 11.20 -15.37 32.54
CA ILE A 80 11.89 -14.65 31.46
C ILE A 80 11.33 -13.23 31.47
N ARG A 81 12.09 -12.35 32.13
CA ARG A 81 11.82 -10.91 32.08
C ARG A 81 11.91 -10.45 30.65
N ARG A 82 10.84 -9.86 30.15
CA ARG A 82 10.85 -9.35 28.79
C ARG A 82 11.77 -8.14 28.74
N VAL A 83 12.98 -8.31 28.19
CA VAL A 83 13.76 -7.16 27.74
C VAL A 83 12.98 -6.54 26.61
N ASN A 84 12.38 -5.37 26.84
CA ASN A 84 11.69 -4.63 25.80
C ASN A 84 12.71 -4.20 24.74
N GLY A 85 12.94 -5.09 23.77
CA GLY A 85 13.62 -4.79 22.53
C GLY A 85 12.91 -3.60 21.88
N GLY A 86 13.70 -2.56 21.61
CA GLY A 86 13.23 -1.23 21.23
C GLY A 86 12.36 -1.24 19.98
N SER A 87 11.05 -1.31 20.19
CA SER A 87 10.06 -0.74 19.29
C SER A 87 9.27 0.30 20.09
N ARG A 88 9.34 1.56 19.64
CA ARG A 88 8.70 2.70 20.28
C ARG A 88 7.17 2.49 20.35
N ARG A 89 6.65 2.03 21.49
CA ARG A 89 5.25 2.26 21.91
C ARG A 89 5.22 3.02 23.23
N ARG A 90 4.24 3.93 23.32
CA ARG A 90 4.07 4.93 24.37
C ARG A 90 3.78 4.26 25.71
N ILE A 91 4.62 4.55 26.70
CA ILE A 91 4.27 4.36 28.12
C ILE A 91 3.23 5.42 28.45
N THR A 92 1.97 5.04 28.50
CA THR A 92 0.92 5.79 29.20
C THR A 92 0.67 5.09 30.53
N HIS A 93 1.50 5.44 31.51
CA HIS A 93 1.15 5.35 32.92
C HIS A 93 1.80 6.56 33.60
N ASP A 94 0.98 7.30 34.36
CA ASP A 94 1.25 8.65 34.88
C ASP A 94 2.37 8.76 35.93
N ASN A 95 3.24 7.74 36.09
CA ASN A 95 4.30 7.73 37.10
C ASN A 95 5.73 7.63 36.53
N VAL A 96 5.92 7.86 35.23
CA VAL A 96 7.28 8.08 34.67
C VAL A 96 7.45 9.57 34.40
N THR A 97 8.35 10.23 35.15
CA THR A 97 8.71 11.64 34.94
C THR A 97 9.18 11.87 33.51
N LYS A 98 8.29 12.42 32.67
CA LYS A 98 8.60 12.72 31.27
C LYS A 98 9.63 13.85 31.25
N ARG A 99 10.84 13.61 30.72
CA ARG A 99 11.89 14.64 30.57
C ARG A 99 11.46 15.89 29.78
N SER A 100 10.32 15.81 29.08
CA SER A 100 9.70 16.89 28.31
C SER A 100 8.80 17.83 29.12
N ILE A 101 8.49 17.48 30.38
CA ILE A 101 7.76 18.31 31.34
C ILE A 101 8.69 18.47 32.54
N LEU A 102 8.87 19.70 33.02
CA LEU A 102 9.69 19.92 34.21
C LEU A 102 8.77 19.92 35.44
N THR A 103 8.97 18.96 36.34
CA THR A 103 8.26 18.94 37.61
C THR A 103 8.77 20.04 38.53
N ILE A 104 7.86 20.90 38.98
CA ILE A 104 8.14 21.96 39.95
C ILE A 104 7.80 21.42 41.33
N THR A 105 8.81 21.08 42.11
CA THR A 105 8.62 20.68 43.51
C THR A 105 8.76 21.91 44.40
N ASN A 106 7.67 22.32 45.03
CA ASN A 106 7.64 23.46 45.94
C ASN A 106 6.64 23.24 47.08
N THR A 107 6.94 23.80 48.24
CA THR A 107 6.08 23.76 49.44
C THR A 107 5.38 25.09 49.70
N ASP A 108 5.62 26.09 48.85
CA ASP A 108 4.96 27.40 48.87
C ASP A 108 3.86 27.48 47.80
N ASN A 109 2.98 28.46 47.88
CA ASN A 109 1.87 28.61 46.91
C ASN A 109 2.29 29.32 45.61
N LEU A 110 3.53 29.11 45.15
CA LEU A 110 4.18 29.83 44.03
C LEU A 110 4.38 28.96 42.76
N CYS A 111 3.61 27.88 42.61
CA CYS A 111 3.80 26.92 41.51
C CYS A 111 3.71 27.57 40.10
N LEU A 112 2.75 28.47 39.88
CA LEU A 112 2.60 29.18 38.60
C LEU A 112 3.77 30.16 38.32
N PRO A 113 4.11 31.12 39.21
CA PRO A 113 5.27 32.00 39.02
C PRO A 113 6.58 31.25 38.81
N ARG A 114 6.83 30.18 39.58
CA ARG A 114 8.02 29.33 39.42
C ARG A 114 8.05 28.62 38.07
N SER A 115 6.89 28.16 37.60
CA SER A 115 6.73 27.54 36.27
C SER A 115 7.03 28.52 35.14
N LEU A 116 6.55 29.76 35.25
CA LEU A 116 6.82 30.82 34.27
C LEU A 116 8.30 31.18 34.22
N VAL A 117 8.96 31.32 35.37
CA VAL A 117 10.41 31.59 35.47
C VAL A 117 11.22 30.46 34.84
N ALA A 118 10.86 29.19 35.13
CA ALA A 118 11.54 28.05 34.56
C ALA A 118 11.30 27.94 33.04
N ALA A 119 10.07 28.17 32.56
CA ALA A 119 9.77 28.21 31.13
C ALA A 119 10.56 29.32 30.41
N ARG A 120 10.65 30.51 31.01
CA ARG A 120 11.39 31.67 30.47
C ARG A 120 12.87 31.35 30.34
N ALA A 121 13.50 30.86 31.41
CA ALA A 121 14.92 30.49 31.39
C ALA A 121 15.22 29.37 30.37
N TYR A 122 14.28 28.44 30.16
CA TYR A 122 14.42 27.42 29.12
C TYR A 122 14.33 28.02 27.71
N ALA A 123 13.40 28.94 27.48
CA ALA A 123 13.20 29.61 26.19
C ALA A 123 14.40 30.49 25.81
N GLU A 124 14.89 31.31 26.75
CA GLU A 124 16.06 32.19 26.57
C GLU A 124 17.34 31.40 26.28
N ARG A 125 17.51 30.23 26.93
CA ARG A 125 18.66 29.34 26.66
C ARG A 125 18.61 28.74 25.25
N GLY A 126 17.42 28.42 24.74
CA GLY A 126 17.22 27.77 23.44
C GLY A 126 18.06 26.49 23.26
N GLU A 127 18.86 26.44 22.20
CA GLU A 127 19.72 25.30 21.86
C GLU A 127 21.08 25.30 22.55
N ILE A 128 21.42 26.37 23.29
CA ILE A 128 22.73 26.52 23.94
C ILE A 128 22.90 25.49 25.07
N ARG A 129 24.07 24.83 25.11
CA ARG A 129 24.41 23.76 26.07
C ARG A 129 25.61 24.06 26.97
N SER A 130 26.23 25.23 26.83
CA SER A 130 27.38 25.70 27.63
C SER A 130 27.30 27.21 27.86
N GLY A 131 28.12 27.77 28.76
CA GLY A 131 28.14 29.21 29.05
C GLY A 131 27.08 29.67 30.05
N GLU A 132 26.93 31.00 30.19
CA GLU A 132 26.18 31.62 31.28
C GLU A 132 24.69 31.26 31.29
N LEU A 133 24.02 31.37 30.14
CA LEU A 133 22.60 31.03 30.01
C LEU A 133 22.31 29.55 30.35
N HIS A 134 23.25 28.65 30.05
CA HIS A 134 23.12 27.25 30.43
C HIS A 134 23.27 27.03 31.94
N ARG A 135 24.23 27.72 32.58
CA ARG A 135 24.40 27.69 34.04
C ARG A 135 23.18 28.23 34.77
N GLN A 136 22.63 29.35 34.30
CA GLN A 136 21.43 29.95 34.87
C GLN A 136 20.22 29.01 34.77
N TRP A 137 20.00 28.38 33.61
CA TRP A 137 18.98 27.35 33.45
C TRP A 137 19.22 26.14 34.35
N MET A 138 20.44 25.62 34.47
CA MET A 138 20.73 24.49 35.36
C MET A 138 20.44 24.83 36.84
N SER A 139 20.76 26.05 37.26
CA SER A 139 20.45 26.54 38.61
C SER A 139 18.93 26.60 38.87
N ILE A 140 18.16 27.14 37.91
CA ILE A 140 16.69 27.23 37.99
C ILE A 140 16.02 25.85 37.89
N ARG A 141 16.54 24.95 37.04
CA ARG A 141 15.99 23.60 36.79
C ARG A 141 16.19 22.64 37.96
N LEU A 142 17.41 22.60 38.51
CA LEU A 142 17.76 21.61 39.56
C LEU A 142 17.16 21.96 40.92
N SER A 143 16.44 23.09 41.03
CA SER A 143 15.82 23.58 42.26
C SER A 143 16.79 23.63 43.45
N ARG A 144 18.10 23.79 43.19
CA ARG A 144 19.16 23.72 44.21
C ARG A 144 19.23 24.96 45.13
N GLY A 145 18.26 25.88 45.08
CA GLY A 145 18.26 27.04 45.98
C GLY A 145 17.31 28.19 45.65
N ARG A 146 17.47 29.25 46.45
CA ARG A 146 16.71 30.52 46.56
C ARG A 146 16.37 31.19 45.21
N LEU A 147 17.18 31.00 44.17
CA LEU A 147 17.09 31.72 42.90
C LEU A 147 15.77 31.53 42.12
N GLN A 148 15.24 30.30 42.03
CA GLN A 148 13.95 30.06 41.36
C GLN A 148 12.81 30.78 42.11
N ARG A 149 12.89 30.80 43.46
CA ARG A 149 11.93 31.48 44.33
C ARG A 149 12.06 33.01 44.25
N GLU A 150 13.28 33.52 44.28
CA GLU A 150 13.57 34.96 44.22
C GLU A 150 13.09 35.57 42.91
N LYS A 151 13.40 34.92 41.77
CA LYS A 151 12.90 35.36 40.46
C LYS A 151 11.38 35.25 40.35
N ALA A 152 10.76 34.26 40.99
CA ALA A 152 9.30 34.14 41.04
C ALA A 152 8.67 35.31 41.83
N LEU A 153 9.26 35.68 42.97
CA LEU A 153 8.83 36.84 43.76
C LEU A 153 9.08 38.18 43.05
N GLU A 154 10.17 38.28 42.31
CA GLU A 154 10.45 39.44 41.44
C GLU A 154 9.39 39.56 40.33
N LEU A 155 9.05 38.45 39.66
CA LEU A 155 8.01 38.43 38.64
C LEU A 155 6.64 38.86 39.20
N ILE A 156 6.30 38.43 40.42
CA ILE A 156 5.07 38.86 41.11
C ILE A 156 5.07 40.36 41.37
N ARG A 157 6.19 40.91 41.87
CA ARG A 157 6.34 42.35 42.11
C ARG A 157 6.20 43.16 40.82
N ASN A 158 6.82 42.69 39.73
CA ASN A 158 6.74 43.35 38.43
C ASN A 158 5.34 43.28 37.82
N ALA A 159 4.63 42.17 38.03
CA ALA A 159 3.25 42.00 37.60
C ALA A 159 2.22 42.71 38.49
N LYS A 160 2.65 43.31 39.62
CA LYS A 160 1.82 44.00 40.62
C LYS A 160 0.67 43.14 41.16
N ILE A 161 0.94 41.87 41.44
CA ILE A 161 -0.04 40.91 41.96
C ILE A 161 0.13 40.76 43.48
N ASP A 162 -0.97 40.85 44.23
CA ASP A 162 -1.00 40.45 45.64
C ASP A 162 -1.27 38.95 45.75
N MET A 163 -0.50 38.24 46.57
CA MET A 163 -0.47 36.77 46.55
C MET A 163 -1.64 36.18 47.35
N PRO A 164 -2.54 35.39 46.73
CA PRO A 164 -3.61 34.74 47.47
C PRO A 164 -3.07 33.66 48.42
N ASN A 165 -3.68 33.52 49.61
CA ASN A 165 -3.36 32.45 50.56
C ASN A 165 -3.51 31.02 49.99
N ARG A 166 -4.23 30.86 48.86
CA ARG A 166 -4.42 29.59 48.13
C ARG A 166 -3.53 29.42 46.90
N GLY A 167 -2.65 30.38 46.61
CA GLY A 167 -1.80 30.43 45.41
C GLY A 167 -2.48 31.03 44.18
N CYS A 168 -1.68 31.34 43.16
CA CYS A 168 -2.18 31.91 41.92
C CYS A 168 -3.03 30.89 41.13
N SER A 169 -4.10 31.39 40.51
CA SER A 169 -5.02 30.68 39.64
C SER A 169 -4.86 31.13 38.17
N ILE A 170 -5.81 30.73 37.31
CA ILE A 170 -5.87 31.14 35.90
C ILE A 170 -6.13 32.66 35.78
N VAL A 171 -6.78 33.29 36.76
CA VAL A 171 -7.17 34.72 36.74
C VAL A 171 -5.93 35.63 36.75
N GLU A 172 -4.88 35.24 37.45
CA GLU A 172 -3.63 36.00 37.55
C GLU A 172 -2.77 35.91 36.28
N LEU A 173 -3.07 34.99 35.34
CA LEU A 173 -2.31 34.83 34.09
C LEU A 173 -2.37 36.07 33.20
N GLU A 174 -3.48 36.81 33.20
CA GLU A 174 -3.60 38.05 32.42
C GLU A 174 -2.59 39.11 32.87
N HIS A 175 -2.36 39.22 34.18
CA HIS A 175 -1.41 40.17 34.76
C HIS A 175 0.03 39.77 34.43
N PHE A 176 0.35 38.47 34.54
CA PHE A 176 1.65 37.96 34.09
C PHE A 176 1.86 38.12 32.58
N GLN A 177 0.82 37.91 31.76
CA GLN A 177 0.88 38.10 30.32
C GLN A 177 1.14 39.57 29.95
N LYS A 178 0.47 40.52 30.61
CA LYS A 178 0.72 41.96 30.40
C LYS A 178 2.16 42.33 30.75
N CYS A 179 2.67 41.84 31.88
CA CYS A 179 4.05 42.09 32.33
C CYS A 179 5.10 41.49 31.37
N LEU A 180 4.85 40.32 30.80
CA LEU A 180 5.80 39.63 29.92
C LEU A 180 5.64 40.02 28.44
N ALA A 181 4.53 40.67 28.07
CA ALA A 181 4.29 41.09 26.69
C ALA A 181 5.28 42.15 26.20
N SER A 182 5.77 43.04 27.09
CA SER A 182 6.81 44.02 26.75
C SER A 182 8.14 43.38 26.34
N ASP A 183 8.40 42.17 26.83
CA ASP A 183 9.58 41.37 26.49
C ASP A 183 9.33 40.50 25.23
N GLY A 184 8.19 40.65 24.56
CA GLY A 184 7.79 39.83 23.41
C GLY A 184 7.45 38.38 23.79
N ILE A 185 7.03 38.12 25.03
CA ILE A 185 6.79 36.76 25.54
C ILE A 185 5.28 36.47 25.65
N ALA A 186 4.83 35.39 25.01
CA ALA A 186 3.45 34.89 25.09
C ALA A 186 3.34 33.67 26.00
N ILE A 187 2.27 33.57 26.79
CA ILE A 187 1.97 32.46 27.69
C ILE A 187 0.84 31.63 27.07
N VAL A 188 1.02 30.32 27.00
CA VAL A 188 -0.02 29.37 26.57
C VAL A 188 -0.16 28.27 27.61
N VAL A 189 -1.37 28.10 28.14
CA VAL A 189 -1.69 27.13 29.19
C VAL A 189 -2.62 26.05 28.65
N TYR A 190 -2.20 24.79 28.79
CA TYR A 190 -2.94 23.61 28.39
C TYR A 190 -3.50 22.89 29.62
N GLU A 191 -4.73 22.39 29.54
CA GLU A 191 -5.26 21.48 30.56
C GLU A 191 -4.80 20.04 30.31
N ILE A 192 -4.28 19.36 31.33
CA ILE A 192 -3.77 17.98 31.18
C ILE A 192 -4.78 17.00 30.57
N GLU A 193 -6.07 17.11 30.93
CA GLU A 193 -7.10 16.16 30.49
C GLU A 193 -7.41 16.27 28.99
N THR A 194 -7.29 17.48 28.42
CA THR A 194 -7.61 17.80 27.02
C THR A 194 -6.38 17.98 26.13
N PHE A 195 -5.19 18.12 26.72
CA PHE A 195 -3.92 18.32 26.01
C PHE A 195 -3.64 17.18 25.01
N GLY A 196 -3.50 17.54 23.73
CA GLY A 196 -3.24 16.57 22.66
C GLY A 196 -4.47 15.80 22.15
N LYS A 197 -5.67 16.12 22.67
CA LYS A 197 -6.97 15.54 22.27
C LYS A 197 -7.88 16.52 21.53
N GLY A 198 -7.42 17.76 21.29
CA GLY A 198 -8.16 18.76 20.53
C GLY A 198 -8.99 19.74 21.36
N GLY A 199 -8.94 19.69 22.69
CA GLY A 199 -9.62 20.69 23.51
C GLY A 199 -8.97 22.07 23.44
N GLU A 200 -9.73 23.10 23.82
CA GLU A 200 -9.24 24.48 23.86
C GLU A 200 -8.16 24.67 24.92
N THR A 201 -7.27 25.64 24.67
CA THR A 201 -6.29 26.09 25.66
C THR A 201 -7.01 26.87 26.76
N LEU A 202 -6.58 26.70 28.01
CA LEU A 202 -7.17 27.44 29.13
C LEU A 202 -6.81 28.93 29.10
N PHE A 203 -5.66 29.24 28.51
CA PHE A 203 -5.19 30.61 28.29
C PHE A 203 -4.25 30.63 27.10
N ASP A 204 -4.43 31.59 26.20
CA ASP A 204 -3.52 31.83 25.08
C ASP A 204 -3.31 33.33 24.89
N GLY A 205 -2.14 33.82 25.28
CA GLY A 205 -1.78 35.24 25.16
C GLY A 205 -1.12 35.60 23.83
N THR A 206 -1.04 34.70 22.85
CA THR A 206 -0.36 34.96 21.58
C THR A 206 -1.01 36.10 20.79
N ASP A 207 -2.34 36.13 20.71
CA ASP A 207 -3.08 37.20 20.03
C ASP A 207 -2.86 38.56 20.70
N TYR A 208 -2.82 38.61 22.03
CA TYR A 208 -2.55 39.83 22.78
C TYR A 208 -1.18 40.42 22.47
N VAL A 209 -0.13 39.58 22.43
CA VAL A 209 1.24 40.04 22.13
C VAL A 209 1.39 40.44 20.66
N MET A 210 0.81 39.67 19.73
CA MET A 210 0.84 40.01 18.31
C MET A 210 0.12 41.33 18.02
N ASN A 211 -1.04 41.56 18.62
CA ASN A 211 -1.79 42.81 18.42
C ASN A 211 -1.12 44.02 19.06
N SER A 212 -0.44 43.84 20.20
CA SER A 212 0.14 44.95 20.96
C SER A 212 1.58 45.30 20.55
N PHE A 213 2.38 44.31 20.13
CA PHE A 213 3.82 44.45 19.89
C PHE A 213 4.30 43.92 18.53
N ASN A 214 3.39 43.35 17.72
CA ASN A 214 3.62 42.89 16.34
C ASN A 214 4.73 41.82 16.16
N SER A 215 5.25 41.25 17.26
CA SER A 215 6.28 40.21 17.25
C SER A 215 6.29 39.41 18.55
N ILE A 216 6.38 38.08 18.44
CA ILE A 216 6.59 37.17 19.58
C ILE A 216 8.01 36.61 19.51
N ILE A 217 8.81 36.88 20.54
CA ILE A 217 10.17 36.37 20.70
C ILE A 217 10.14 34.95 21.31
N HIS A 218 9.34 34.75 22.37
CA HIS A 218 9.25 33.46 23.07
C HIS A 218 7.81 33.09 23.42
N THR A 219 7.50 31.79 23.40
CA THR A 219 6.21 31.25 23.86
C THR A 219 6.43 30.30 25.03
N LEU A 220 5.98 30.70 26.22
CA LEU A 220 6.02 29.89 27.44
C LEU A 220 4.83 28.95 27.45
N ARG A 221 5.10 27.65 27.49
CA ARG A 221 4.05 26.62 27.44
C ARG A 221 3.94 25.96 28.81
N ILE A 222 2.76 26.03 29.41
CA ILE A 222 2.49 25.53 30.76
C ILE A 222 1.38 24.47 30.69
N LEU A 223 1.50 23.44 31.52
CA LEU A 223 0.49 22.41 31.72
C LEU A 223 -0.17 22.63 33.08
N TYR A 224 -1.49 22.61 33.12
CA TYR A 224 -2.29 22.81 34.33
C TYR A 224 -2.95 21.50 34.77
N TYR A 225 -2.76 21.16 36.04
CA TYR A 225 -3.37 20.02 36.72
C TYR A 225 -4.50 20.51 37.62
N ARG A 226 -5.73 20.54 37.08
CA ARG A 226 -6.92 21.07 37.78
C ARG A 226 -7.14 20.46 39.16
N ARG A 227 -6.98 19.14 39.30
CA ARG A 227 -7.20 18.43 40.59
C ARG A 227 -6.20 18.81 41.68
N LEU A 228 -4.98 19.19 41.30
CA LEU A 228 -3.89 19.51 42.22
C LEU A 228 -3.65 21.02 42.33
N ASN A 229 -4.39 21.83 41.57
CA ASN A 229 -4.11 23.25 41.33
C ASN A 229 -2.61 23.53 41.10
N HIS A 230 -1.99 22.70 40.25
CA HIS A 230 -0.55 22.71 40.03
C HIS A 230 -0.20 23.04 38.58
N PHE A 231 0.90 23.74 38.38
CA PHE A 231 1.39 24.16 37.07
C PHE A 231 2.78 23.59 36.85
N GLU A 232 3.01 23.05 35.65
CA GLU A 232 4.32 22.55 35.24
C GLU A 232 4.69 23.09 33.85
N PRO A 233 5.94 23.54 33.63
CA PRO A 233 6.35 24.01 32.31
C PRO A 233 6.62 22.85 31.34
N ILE A 234 6.08 23.00 30.13
CA ILE A 234 6.25 22.08 29.01
C ILE A 234 7.50 22.49 28.23
N LEU A 235 8.54 21.67 28.32
CA LEU A 235 9.79 21.88 27.60
C LEU A 235 9.69 21.42 26.14
N ASN A 236 8.92 20.36 25.87
CA ASN A 236 8.71 19.83 24.52
C ASN A 236 7.31 19.26 24.35
N LEU A 237 6.49 19.90 23.49
CA LEU A 237 5.11 19.50 23.19
C LEU A 237 4.98 18.04 22.72
N ARG A 238 5.84 17.61 21.78
CA ARG A 238 5.79 16.24 21.23
C ARG A 238 6.12 15.21 22.30
N GLY A 239 7.15 15.50 23.10
CA GLY A 239 7.53 14.65 24.23
C GLY A 239 6.46 14.60 25.31
N ALA A 240 5.83 15.74 25.64
CA ALA A 240 4.84 15.86 26.70
C ALA A 240 3.59 15.02 26.38
N VAL A 241 3.10 15.07 25.13
CA VAL A 241 1.98 14.20 24.69
C VAL A 241 2.43 12.76 24.40
N GLY A 242 3.74 12.49 24.33
CA GLY A 242 4.28 11.18 23.97
C GLY A 242 4.13 10.84 22.48
N SER A 243 3.87 11.82 21.62
CA SER A 243 3.59 11.62 20.19
C SER A 243 4.76 11.93 19.27
N ARG A 244 4.78 11.32 18.07
CA ARG A 244 5.72 11.71 17.00
C ARG A 244 5.44 13.12 16.48
N GLY A 245 4.18 13.55 16.49
CA GLY A 245 3.73 14.87 16.05
C GLY A 245 2.65 15.45 16.95
N PHE A 246 2.59 16.78 16.99
CA PHE A 246 1.63 17.56 17.74
C PHE A 246 1.29 18.82 16.94
N CYS A 247 -0.01 19.10 16.79
CA CYS A 247 -0.50 20.26 16.07
C CYS A 247 -0.89 21.35 17.05
N ILE A 248 -0.16 22.47 17.04
CA ILE A 248 -0.43 23.60 17.94
C ILE A 248 -1.81 24.22 17.65
N SER A 249 -2.16 24.36 16.36
CA SER A 249 -3.36 25.10 15.96
C SER A 249 -4.67 24.44 16.34
N CYS A 250 -4.71 23.11 16.42
CA CYS A 250 -5.90 22.37 16.82
C CYS A 250 -5.67 21.48 18.05
N ASN A 251 -4.56 21.64 18.78
CA ASN A 251 -4.21 20.88 19.99
C ASN A 251 -4.38 19.33 19.86
N VAL A 252 -4.11 18.76 18.69
CA VAL A 252 -4.24 17.31 18.43
C VAL A 252 -2.88 16.66 18.21
N SER A 253 -2.66 15.51 18.84
CA SER A 253 -1.48 14.69 18.59
C SER A 253 -1.68 13.72 17.42
N TYR A 254 -0.62 13.48 16.65
CA TYR A 254 -0.66 12.59 15.49
C TYR A 254 0.65 11.83 15.32
N THR A 255 0.59 10.63 14.72
CA THR A 255 1.77 9.77 14.53
C THR A 255 2.49 10.05 13.21
N ARG A 256 1.75 10.35 12.14
CA ARG A 256 2.27 10.78 10.84
C ARG A 256 1.54 12.06 10.41
N ILE A 257 2.28 13.02 9.87
CA ILE A 257 1.70 14.31 9.45
C ILE A 257 0.62 14.15 8.35
N ARG A 258 0.73 13.11 7.51
CA ARG A 258 -0.24 12.84 6.43
C ARG A 258 -1.61 12.40 6.94
N ASP A 259 -1.64 11.79 8.12
CA ASP A 259 -2.88 11.30 8.74
C ASP A 259 -3.58 12.44 9.51
N HIS A 260 -2.88 13.56 9.72
CA HIS A 260 -3.40 14.73 10.41
C HIS A 260 -4.05 15.71 9.43
N LYS A 261 -5.38 15.83 9.47
CA LYS A 261 -6.15 16.81 8.70
C LYS A 261 -6.47 18.02 9.58
N CYS A 262 -5.56 19.01 9.64
CA CYS A 262 -5.80 20.23 10.39
C CYS A 262 -6.73 21.16 9.61
N LEU A 263 -7.94 21.43 10.11
CA LEU A 263 -8.87 22.37 9.46
C LEU A 263 -8.44 23.85 9.64
N ARG A 264 -7.57 24.13 10.61
CA ARG A 264 -7.03 25.47 10.90
C ARG A 264 -5.74 25.79 10.12
N LYS A 265 -5.21 24.85 9.33
CA LYS A 265 -4.02 25.02 8.47
C LYS A 265 -4.30 24.53 7.05
N CYS A 266 -3.78 25.23 6.05
CA CYS A 266 -3.85 24.69 4.68
C CYS A 266 -2.90 23.48 4.53
N ASN A 267 -3.43 22.31 4.13
CA ASN A 267 -2.63 21.09 3.96
C ASN A 267 -1.61 21.16 2.80
N ARG A 268 -1.67 22.18 1.92
CA ARG A 268 -0.72 22.38 0.80
C ARG A 268 0.35 23.44 1.09
N CYS A 269 -0.01 24.60 1.64
CA CYS A 269 0.95 25.68 1.93
C CYS A 269 1.32 25.83 3.43
N MET A 270 0.63 25.11 4.32
CA MET A 270 0.82 25.16 5.78
C MET A 270 0.48 26.51 6.45
N GLY A 271 -0.09 27.47 5.71
CA GLY A 271 -0.49 28.79 6.21
C GLY A 271 -1.70 28.75 7.16
N GLN A 272 -1.76 29.75 8.04
CA GLN A 272 -2.89 30.04 8.94
C GLN A 272 -3.42 31.46 8.67
N PRO A 273 -4.75 31.65 8.55
CA PRO A 273 -5.81 30.63 8.53
C PRO A 273 -5.79 29.76 7.25
N SER A 274 -6.62 28.71 7.18
CA SER A 274 -6.68 27.88 5.97
C SER A 274 -7.14 28.70 4.77
N CYS A 275 -6.59 28.43 3.57
CA CYS A 275 -6.97 29.13 2.34
C CYS A 275 -8.47 29.05 2.02
N ALA A 276 -9.20 28.09 2.61
CA ALA A 276 -10.65 27.96 2.46
C ALA A 276 -11.46 28.94 3.34
N MET A 277 -10.84 29.61 4.33
CA MET A 277 -11.51 30.61 5.17
C MET A 277 -11.40 32.03 4.63
N LEU A 278 -10.55 32.25 3.62
CA LEU A 278 -10.44 33.52 2.91
C LEU A 278 -11.33 33.43 1.67
N ALA A 279 -12.59 33.83 1.79
CA ALA A 279 -13.59 33.75 0.73
C ALA A 279 -13.24 34.63 -0.50
N LYS A 280 -12.28 34.20 -1.34
CA LYS A 280 -12.00 34.77 -2.67
C LYS A 280 -11.66 33.66 -3.66
N SER A 281 -12.31 33.69 -4.81
CA SER A 281 -12.24 32.70 -5.90
C SER A 281 -10.89 32.63 -6.64
N HIS A 282 -9.93 33.48 -6.30
CA HIS A 282 -8.53 33.38 -6.74
C HIS A 282 -7.62 33.94 -5.64
N ILE A 283 -6.97 33.07 -4.86
CA ILE A 283 -5.96 33.51 -3.89
C ILE A 283 -4.58 33.38 -4.54
N ILE A 284 -4.05 34.51 -5.02
CA ILE A 284 -2.62 34.69 -5.24
C ILE A 284 -2.03 35.04 -3.86
N CYS A 285 -1.22 34.14 -3.31
CA CYS A 285 -0.63 34.31 -1.98
C CYS A 285 0.80 34.85 -2.13
N ASP A 286 1.03 36.12 -1.81
CA ASP A 286 2.32 36.82 -1.96
C ASP A 286 3.22 36.78 -0.71
N SER A 287 2.91 35.96 0.29
CA SER A 287 3.75 35.82 1.48
C SER A 287 4.63 34.57 1.45
N TYR A 288 5.93 34.80 1.25
CA TYR A 288 7.07 33.88 1.38
C TYR A 288 7.17 32.69 0.39
N GLU A 289 7.79 32.96 -0.78
CA GLU A 289 8.64 32.11 -1.64
C GLU A 289 8.45 30.57 -1.73
N LYS A 290 7.28 29.99 -1.45
CA LYS A 290 7.04 28.55 -1.68
C LYS A 290 5.77 28.26 -2.47
N ARG A 291 5.99 28.18 -3.79
CA ARG A 291 5.20 27.53 -4.85
C ARG A 291 3.77 28.04 -5.05
N LYS A 292 3.57 28.75 -6.17
CA LYS A 292 2.25 28.95 -6.81
C LYS A 292 1.55 27.59 -6.92
N HIS A 293 0.31 27.49 -6.44
CA HIS A 293 -0.51 26.30 -6.64
C HIS A 293 -1.92 26.73 -7.04
N ASP A 294 -2.49 26.00 -8.00
CA ASP A 294 -3.90 26.17 -8.37
C ASP A 294 -4.76 25.18 -7.55
N CYS A 295 -5.77 25.72 -6.89
CA CYS A 295 -6.82 24.93 -6.25
C CYS A 295 -7.60 24.13 -7.32
N ASN A 296 -8.09 22.94 -6.96
CA ASN A 296 -8.82 22.04 -7.85
C ASN A 296 -8.05 21.52 -9.08
N VAL A 297 -6.72 21.63 -9.08
CA VAL A 297 -5.84 21.06 -10.11
C VAL A 297 -5.01 19.91 -9.53
N ALA A 298 -4.95 18.80 -10.28
CA ALA A 298 -4.19 17.60 -9.96
C ALA A 298 -3.38 17.14 -11.18
N TYR A 299 -2.22 16.53 -10.93
CA TYR A 299 -1.40 15.99 -12.02
C TYR A 299 -2.03 14.71 -12.58
N CYS A 300 -2.42 14.75 -13.85
CA CYS A 300 -2.93 13.59 -14.56
C CYS A 300 -1.76 12.79 -15.15
N LYS A 301 -1.58 11.54 -14.72
CA LYS A 301 -0.51 10.66 -15.23
C LYS A 301 -0.65 10.37 -16.72
N THR A 302 -1.88 10.32 -17.23
CA THR A 302 -2.17 10.05 -18.64
C THR A 302 -1.89 11.27 -19.52
N CYS A 303 -2.44 12.43 -19.17
CA CYS A 303 -2.21 13.68 -19.90
C CYS A 303 -0.79 14.24 -19.67
N LYS A 304 -0.08 13.76 -18.65
CA LYS A 304 1.22 14.25 -18.18
C LYS A 304 1.22 15.75 -17.88
N ASN A 305 0.09 16.29 -17.45
CA ASN A 305 -0.10 17.71 -17.17
C ASN A 305 -0.97 17.91 -15.93
N PHE A 306 -0.85 19.08 -15.31
CA PHE A 306 -1.75 19.55 -14.26
C PHE A 306 -3.09 19.90 -14.90
N CYS A 307 -4.12 19.13 -14.55
CA CYS A 307 -5.46 19.24 -15.09
C CYS A 307 -6.46 19.48 -13.96
N HIS A 308 -7.60 20.09 -14.25
CA HIS A 308 -8.68 20.20 -13.28
C HIS A 308 -9.06 18.81 -12.73
N ILE A 309 -9.44 18.71 -11.45
CA ILE A 309 -9.75 17.43 -10.79
C ILE A 309 -10.90 16.69 -11.50
N ASN A 310 -11.75 17.44 -12.21
CA ASN A 310 -12.86 16.92 -13.00
C ASN A 310 -12.59 16.90 -14.52
N HIS A 311 -11.34 16.98 -14.97
CA HIS A 311 -11.06 16.95 -16.41
C HIS A 311 -11.43 15.59 -17.03
N LEU A 312 -11.97 15.63 -18.24
CA LEU A 312 -12.18 14.43 -19.05
C LEU A 312 -10.84 13.99 -19.63
N CYS A 313 -10.42 12.78 -19.27
CA CYS A 313 -9.16 12.22 -19.72
C CYS A 313 -9.36 11.41 -21.01
N TYR A 314 -8.41 11.49 -21.93
CA TYR A 314 -8.46 10.82 -23.23
C TYR A 314 -7.18 10.04 -23.47
N ILE A 315 -7.26 8.98 -24.28
CA ILE A 315 -6.07 8.27 -24.77
C ILE A 315 -5.23 9.27 -25.57
N GLN A 316 -3.94 9.35 -25.24
CA GLN A 316 -3.04 10.33 -25.83
C GLN A 316 -2.40 9.78 -27.13
N PRO A 317 -2.33 10.60 -28.20
CA PRO A 317 -1.50 10.29 -29.35
C PRO A 317 -0.02 10.17 -28.97
N ILE A 318 0.68 9.22 -29.57
CA ILE A 318 2.12 9.02 -29.33
C ILE A 318 2.89 9.96 -30.25
N LYS A 319 3.65 10.90 -29.67
CA LYS A 319 4.51 11.80 -30.45
C LYS A 319 5.55 10.98 -31.23
N GLN A 320 5.72 11.28 -32.51
CA GLN A 320 6.80 10.71 -33.31
C GLN A 320 8.13 11.24 -32.78
N THR A 321 8.91 10.39 -32.12
CA THR A 321 10.30 10.71 -31.76
C THR A 321 11.18 10.54 -32.99
N LYS A 322 12.16 11.45 -33.17
CA LYS A 322 13.19 11.31 -34.21
C LYS A 322 13.90 9.96 -34.04
N ASP A 323 14.15 9.31 -35.17
CA ASP A 323 14.54 7.91 -35.35
C ASP A 323 15.94 7.60 -34.77
N ASN A 324 16.07 7.51 -33.45
CA ASN A 324 17.22 6.87 -32.82
C ASN A 324 16.97 5.36 -32.82
N ARG A 325 17.18 4.70 -33.97
CA ARG A 325 17.06 3.25 -34.05
C ARG A 325 18.08 2.61 -33.12
N ALA A 326 17.58 2.07 -32.01
CA ALA A 326 18.36 1.28 -31.10
C ALA A 326 19.11 0.19 -31.89
N LYS A 327 20.41 0.02 -31.61
CA LYS A 327 21.18 -1.10 -32.14
C LYS A 327 20.80 -2.33 -31.32
N ILE A 328 20.25 -3.34 -31.97
CA ILE A 328 19.64 -4.51 -31.32
C ILE A 328 20.18 -5.80 -31.91
N VAL A 329 20.34 -6.80 -31.04
CA VAL A 329 20.57 -8.21 -31.42
C VAL A 329 19.31 -9.00 -31.11
N PHE A 330 18.87 -9.80 -32.09
CA PHE A 330 17.80 -10.77 -31.94
C PHE A 330 18.41 -12.17 -31.83
N LEU A 331 17.99 -12.94 -30.83
CA LEU A 331 18.33 -14.33 -30.61
C LEU A 331 17.05 -15.15 -30.79
N PHE A 332 16.99 -15.97 -31.82
CA PHE A 332 15.92 -16.97 -31.98
C PHE A 332 16.44 -18.28 -31.44
N TYR A 333 15.66 -18.95 -30.60
CA TYR A 333 16.12 -20.17 -29.97
C TYR A 333 14.97 -21.15 -29.73
N ASP A 334 15.35 -22.40 -29.50
CA ASP A 334 14.47 -23.50 -29.16
C ASP A 334 15.22 -24.49 -28.26
N PHE A 335 14.54 -25.03 -27.25
CA PHE A 335 15.08 -26.07 -26.38
C PHE A 335 14.44 -27.42 -26.69
N GLU A 336 15.27 -28.43 -26.93
CA GLU A 336 14.82 -29.82 -26.82
C GLU A 336 15.03 -30.32 -25.41
N THR A 337 14.08 -31.12 -24.95
CA THR A 337 14.04 -31.62 -23.58
C THR A 337 13.90 -33.13 -23.54
N GLN A 338 14.44 -33.72 -22.49
CA GLN A 338 14.21 -35.10 -22.12
C GLN A 338 13.18 -35.16 -20.99
N GLN A 339 12.52 -36.30 -20.83
CA GLN A 339 11.46 -36.51 -19.84
C GLN A 339 11.76 -37.68 -18.89
N ASN A 340 13.03 -38.02 -18.68
CA ASN A 340 13.41 -39.27 -17.99
C ASN A 340 13.19 -39.21 -16.46
N LEU A 341 13.05 -38.01 -15.90
CA LEU A 341 12.91 -37.79 -14.45
C LEU A 341 11.44 -37.60 -14.07
N HIS A 342 11.10 -37.89 -12.83
CA HIS A 342 9.75 -37.69 -12.27
C HIS A 342 9.75 -36.59 -11.21
N VAL A 343 8.58 -35.97 -10.99
CA VAL A 343 8.41 -35.01 -9.90
C VAL A 343 8.51 -35.76 -8.56
N GLU A 344 9.23 -35.20 -7.60
CA GLU A 344 9.39 -35.81 -6.28
C GLU A 344 8.01 -36.02 -5.62
N GLY A 345 7.67 -37.28 -5.31
CA GLY A 345 6.37 -37.66 -4.75
C GLY A 345 5.25 -37.90 -5.77
N ASP A 346 5.48 -37.74 -7.08
CA ASP A 346 4.51 -38.04 -8.14
C ASP A 346 5.15 -38.79 -9.33
N TYR A 347 4.94 -40.11 -9.36
CA TYR A 347 5.44 -41.01 -10.40
C TYR A 347 4.66 -40.93 -11.73
N LYS A 348 3.59 -40.13 -11.82
CA LYS A 348 2.84 -39.96 -13.08
C LYS A 348 3.31 -38.74 -13.87
N THR A 349 3.92 -37.76 -13.20
CA THR A 349 4.34 -36.51 -13.80
C THR A 349 5.83 -36.52 -14.10
N HIS A 350 6.18 -36.37 -15.37
CA HIS A 350 7.57 -36.33 -15.83
C HIS A 350 8.10 -34.90 -15.78
N VAL A 351 9.39 -34.76 -15.46
CA VAL A 351 10.13 -33.50 -15.43
C VAL A 351 10.83 -33.32 -16.77
N HIS A 352 10.59 -32.17 -17.40
CA HIS A 352 11.34 -31.76 -18.59
C HIS A 352 12.72 -31.24 -18.20
N VAL A 353 13.77 -31.80 -18.82
CA VAL A 353 15.16 -31.38 -18.63
C VAL A 353 15.75 -31.00 -19.99
N PRO A 354 16.12 -29.73 -20.22
CA PRO A 354 16.74 -29.32 -21.47
C PRO A 354 18.09 -30.02 -21.71
N ASN A 355 18.26 -30.64 -22.86
CA ASN A 355 19.51 -31.30 -23.27
C ASN A 355 20.10 -30.76 -24.57
N LEU A 356 19.36 -29.96 -25.33
CA LEU A 356 19.87 -29.25 -26.50
C LEU A 356 19.24 -27.86 -26.57
N CYS A 357 20.03 -26.86 -26.95
CA CYS A 357 19.55 -25.55 -27.34
C CYS A 357 20.20 -25.15 -28.66
N VAL A 358 19.38 -24.81 -29.66
CA VAL A 358 19.87 -24.19 -30.88
C VAL A 358 19.52 -22.72 -30.84
N VAL A 359 20.47 -21.87 -31.23
CA VAL A 359 20.31 -20.43 -31.23
C VAL A 359 20.77 -19.86 -32.57
N GLN A 360 19.92 -19.06 -33.20
CA GLN A 360 20.26 -18.25 -34.37
C GLN A 360 20.21 -16.77 -34.02
N GLN A 361 21.35 -16.09 -34.09
CA GLN A 361 21.47 -14.67 -33.79
C GLN A 361 21.59 -13.80 -35.04
N VAL A 362 20.89 -12.67 -35.03
CA VAL A 362 20.97 -11.64 -36.07
C VAL A 362 20.91 -10.26 -35.44
N CYS A 363 21.69 -9.31 -35.95
CA CYS A 363 21.69 -7.93 -35.47
C CYS A 363 21.10 -6.97 -36.50
N THR A 364 20.93 -5.70 -36.11
CA THR A 364 20.43 -4.63 -36.99
C THR A 364 21.17 -4.49 -38.33
N TYR A 365 22.41 -4.98 -38.44
CA TYR A 365 23.21 -4.92 -39.66
C TYR A 365 23.11 -6.17 -40.55
N CYS A 366 22.85 -7.35 -39.95
CA CYS A 366 22.78 -8.62 -40.68
C CYS A 366 21.39 -9.25 -40.68
N LEU A 367 20.35 -8.55 -40.20
CA LEU A 367 19.02 -9.14 -40.00
C LEU A 367 18.40 -9.77 -41.26
N TYR A 368 18.77 -9.29 -42.45
CA TYR A 368 18.23 -9.79 -43.71
C TYR A 368 19.23 -10.66 -44.50
N ASP A 369 20.43 -10.91 -43.96
CA ASP A 369 21.32 -11.92 -44.51
C ASP A 369 20.85 -13.28 -44.01
N ASP A 370 20.32 -14.11 -44.90
CA ASP A 370 19.76 -15.39 -44.52
C ASP A 370 20.82 -16.49 -44.32
N ASN A 371 22.07 -16.25 -44.73
CA ASN A 371 23.15 -17.21 -44.59
C ASN A 371 23.76 -17.16 -43.17
N MET A 372 23.36 -18.14 -42.35
CA MET A 372 23.78 -18.26 -40.96
C MET A 372 25.21 -18.79 -40.77
N THR A 373 25.86 -19.32 -41.81
CA THR A 373 27.27 -19.78 -41.72
C THR A 373 28.26 -18.63 -41.85
N LYS A 374 27.82 -17.47 -42.37
CA LYS A 374 28.66 -16.27 -42.47
C LYS A 374 28.81 -15.60 -41.11
N LEU A 375 30.05 -15.25 -40.76
CA LEU A 375 30.33 -14.41 -39.59
C LEU A 375 29.85 -12.98 -39.85
N CYS A 376 29.16 -12.39 -38.87
CA CYS A 376 28.82 -10.97 -38.90
C CYS A 376 29.93 -10.17 -38.23
N GLN A 377 30.38 -9.09 -38.87
CA GLN A 377 31.41 -8.19 -38.31
C GLN A 377 30.96 -7.50 -37.00
N HIS A 378 29.64 -7.41 -36.74
CA HIS A 378 29.09 -6.73 -35.57
C HIS A 378 28.64 -7.66 -34.46
N CYS A 379 27.93 -8.77 -34.76
CA CYS A 379 27.46 -9.71 -33.74
C CYS A 379 28.28 -11.01 -33.66
N GLY A 380 29.15 -11.29 -34.63
CA GLY A 380 30.00 -12.49 -34.65
C GLY A 380 29.30 -13.74 -35.20
N ILE A 381 29.49 -14.88 -34.52
CA ILE A 381 28.97 -16.21 -34.90
C ILE A 381 27.45 -16.20 -34.90
N ARG A 382 26.79 -16.61 -35.98
CA ARG A 382 25.34 -16.43 -36.09
C ARG A 382 24.52 -17.64 -35.68
N GLU A 383 25.11 -18.82 -35.56
CA GLU A 383 24.43 -20.04 -35.13
C GLU A 383 25.23 -20.73 -34.02
N TYR A 384 24.56 -21.08 -32.94
CA TYR A 384 25.11 -21.83 -31.83
C TYR A 384 24.28 -23.09 -31.59
N VAL A 385 24.97 -24.18 -31.24
CA VAL A 385 24.37 -25.43 -30.81
C VAL A 385 24.99 -25.74 -29.45
N PHE A 386 24.15 -25.77 -28.42
CA PHE A 386 24.56 -26.06 -27.05
C PHE A 386 23.98 -27.42 -26.64
N ASP A 387 24.85 -28.40 -26.42
CA ASP A 387 24.50 -29.78 -26.04
C ASP A 387 25.00 -30.16 -24.63
N HIS A 388 25.65 -29.22 -23.93
CA HIS A 388 26.13 -29.38 -22.56
C HIS A 388 25.69 -28.18 -21.70
N ASP A 389 24.87 -28.42 -20.67
CA ASP A 389 24.26 -27.36 -19.85
C ASP A 389 23.63 -26.24 -20.72
N PRO A 390 22.67 -26.61 -21.60
CA PRO A 390 22.20 -25.74 -22.67
C PRO A 390 21.57 -24.45 -22.15
N VAL A 391 20.88 -24.50 -20.99
CA VAL A 391 20.24 -23.33 -20.39
C VAL A 391 21.29 -22.31 -19.94
N LYS A 392 22.33 -22.76 -19.23
CA LYS A 392 23.43 -21.88 -18.80
C LYS A 392 24.14 -21.25 -19.98
N GLN A 393 24.54 -22.05 -20.97
CA GLN A 393 25.28 -21.55 -22.13
C GLN A 393 24.45 -20.52 -22.92
N PHE A 394 23.15 -20.78 -23.10
CA PHE A 394 22.24 -19.82 -23.71
C PHE A 394 22.09 -18.53 -22.89
N VAL A 395 21.88 -18.63 -21.58
CA VAL A 395 21.72 -17.45 -20.70
C VAL A 395 22.99 -16.61 -20.67
N ASP A 396 24.16 -17.23 -20.57
CA ASP A 396 25.45 -16.56 -20.59
C ASP A 396 25.68 -15.86 -21.95
N LEU A 397 25.24 -16.45 -23.07
CA LEU A 397 25.25 -15.79 -24.38
C LEU A 397 24.26 -14.61 -24.43
N ALA A 398 23.02 -14.82 -23.99
CA ALA A 398 21.93 -13.84 -24.11
C ALA A 398 22.18 -12.58 -23.26
N THR A 399 22.74 -12.76 -22.07
CA THR A 399 23.04 -11.68 -21.11
C THR A 399 24.44 -11.08 -21.26
N LYS A 400 25.24 -11.59 -22.21
CA LYS A 400 26.57 -11.04 -22.49
C LYS A 400 26.45 -9.56 -22.84
N SER A 401 27.13 -8.71 -22.09
CA SER A 401 27.19 -7.28 -22.39
C SER A 401 27.88 -7.07 -23.74
N LEU A 402 27.14 -6.55 -24.71
CA LEU A 402 27.68 -6.16 -26.01
C LEU A 402 27.70 -4.64 -26.09
N HIS A 403 28.84 -4.01 -25.84
CA HIS A 403 28.97 -2.53 -25.81
C HIS A 403 28.45 -1.82 -27.07
N THR A 404 28.39 -2.52 -28.21
CA THR A 404 27.89 -2.00 -29.48
C THR A 404 26.36 -1.96 -29.57
N PHE A 405 25.65 -2.77 -28.79
CA PHE A 405 24.20 -2.92 -28.85
C PHE A 405 23.54 -2.45 -27.57
N SER A 406 22.42 -1.75 -27.73
CA SER A 406 21.65 -1.19 -26.62
C SER A 406 20.72 -2.20 -25.95
N ARG A 407 20.33 -3.26 -26.66
CA ARG A 407 19.40 -4.29 -26.20
C ARG A 407 19.61 -5.62 -26.92
N THR A 408 19.29 -6.70 -26.22
CA THR A 408 19.21 -8.06 -26.75
C THR A 408 17.77 -8.56 -26.62
N ILE A 409 17.19 -9.11 -27.69
CA ILE A 409 15.81 -9.62 -27.70
C ILE A 409 15.84 -11.11 -28.06
N CYS A 410 15.47 -11.96 -27.11
CA CYS A 410 15.38 -13.40 -27.29
C CYS A 410 13.93 -13.79 -27.61
N ILE A 411 13.72 -14.62 -28.63
CA ILE A 411 12.39 -15.04 -29.09
C ILE A 411 12.39 -16.56 -29.25
N ALA A 412 11.48 -17.23 -28.54
CA ALA A 412 11.15 -18.65 -28.74
C ALA A 412 9.66 -18.82 -29.06
N HIS A 413 9.27 -19.99 -29.53
CA HIS A 413 7.89 -20.30 -29.89
C HIS A 413 7.16 -21.00 -28.74
N ASN A 414 6.10 -20.37 -28.21
CA ASN A 414 5.42 -20.79 -26.98
C ASN A 414 6.29 -20.68 -25.71
N ALA A 415 7.25 -19.74 -25.72
CA ALA A 415 8.20 -19.57 -24.62
C ALA A 415 7.51 -19.35 -23.26
N LYS A 416 6.36 -18.66 -23.24
CA LYS A 416 5.66 -18.27 -22.01
C LYS A 416 5.22 -19.45 -21.15
N ALA A 417 4.90 -20.58 -21.79
CA ALA A 417 4.38 -21.77 -21.12
C ALA A 417 5.47 -22.82 -20.90
N PHE A 418 6.61 -22.72 -21.61
CA PHE A 418 7.63 -23.75 -21.65
C PHE A 418 9.04 -23.18 -21.46
N ASP A 419 9.70 -22.68 -22.51
CA ASP A 419 11.12 -22.32 -22.50
C ASP A 419 11.52 -21.30 -21.44
N ALA A 420 10.68 -20.29 -21.21
CA ALA A 420 10.95 -19.22 -20.26
C ALA A 420 10.99 -19.73 -18.81
N GLN A 421 10.35 -20.87 -18.51
CA GLN A 421 10.36 -21.48 -17.19
C GLN A 421 11.76 -21.99 -16.83
N PHE A 422 12.46 -22.64 -17.77
CA PHE A 422 13.84 -23.12 -17.55
C PHE A 422 14.80 -21.95 -17.30
N ILE A 423 14.63 -20.86 -18.05
CA ILE A 423 15.46 -19.66 -17.90
C ILE A 423 15.20 -19.00 -16.54
N LEU A 424 13.93 -18.85 -16.14
CA LEU A 424 13.58 -18.29 -14.84
C LEU A 424 14.11 -19.17 -13.69
N GLN A 425 13.97 -20.48 -13.80
CA GLN A 425 14.49 -21.44 -12.83
C GLN A 425 16.01 -21.32 -12.68
N TYR A 426 16.73 -21.19 -13.80
CA TYR A 426 18.18 -20.98 -13.79
C TYR A 426 18.57 -19.72 -13.00
N PHE A 427 17.89 -18.59 -13.23
CA PHE A 427 18.14 -17.37 -12.46
C PHE A 427 17.74 -17.51 -10.99
N ALA A 428 16.65 -18.23 -10.67
CA ALA A 428 16.25 -18.44 -9.28
C ALA A 428 17.26 -19.29 -8.49
N MET A 429 17.91 -20.27 -9.13
CA MET A 429 18.81 -21.22 -8.48
C MET A 429 20.27 -20.75 -8.41
N ARG A 430 20.72 -19.85 -9.29
CA ARG A 430 22.15 -19.51 -9.44
C ARG A 430 22.79 -18.84 -8.21
N GLY A 431 22.01 -18.24 -7.31
CA GLY A 431 22.51 -17.46 -6.17
C GLY A 431 23.35 -16.23 -6.59
N GLY A 432 23.44 -15.20 -5.75
CA GLY A 432 24.37 -14.09 -5.99
C GLY A 432 24.08 -13.16 -7.19
N ILE A 433 22.85 -13.16 -7.72
CA ILE A 433 22.44 -12.22 -8.77
C ILE A 433 22.04 -10.88 -8.13
N ASN A 434 22.72 -9.80 -8.50
CA ASN A 434 22.41 -8.44 -8.03
C ASN A 434 21.22 -7.81 -8.77
N GLU A 435 20.79 -8.36 -9.90
CA GLU A 435 19.68 -7.86 -10.72
C GLU A 435 18.53 -8.87 -10.82
N MET A 436 17.43 -8.59 -10.12
CA MET A 436 16.23 -9.43 -10.17
C MET A 436 15.53 -9.32 -11.54
N PRO A 437 15.08 -10.44 -12.15
CA PRO A 437 14.33 -10.42 -13.38
C PRO A 437 13.01 -9.66 -13.21
N SER A 438 12.70 -8.76 -14.14
CA SER A 438 11.39 -8.14 -14.26
C SER A 438 10.49 -9.03 -15.11
N ILE A 439 9.35 -9.46 -14.57
CA ILE A 439 8.48 -10.46 -15.19
C ILE A 439 7.06 -9.93 -15.32
N ILE A 440 6.43 -10.18 -16.47
CA ILE A 440 5.00 -9.97 -16.71
C ILE A 440 4.35 -11.34 -16.87
N LEU A 441 3.39 -11.65 -16.00
CA LEU A 441 2.71 -12.94 -15.96
C LEU A 441 1.27 -12.84 -16.50
N ASN A 442 0.77 -13.96 -17.04
CA ASN A 442 -0.65 -14.20 -17.26
C ASN A 442 -0.99 -15.59 -16.69
N GLY A 443 -1.54 -15.60 -15.47
CA GLY A 443 -1.57 -16.82 -14.66
C GLY A 443 -0.14 -17.27 -14.35
N THR A 444 0.18 -18.53 -14.66
CA THR A 444 1.52 -19.13 -14.51
C THR A 444 2.43 -18.88 -15.72
N ASN A 445 1.89 -18.35 -16.82
CA ASN A 445 2.65 -18.14 -18.05
C ASN A 445 3.49 -16.86 -18.00
N ILE A 446 4.76 -16.95 -18.39
CA ILE A 446 5.72 -15.84 -18.44
C ILE A 446 5.57 -15.10 -19.78
N VAL A 447 4.73 -14.07 -19.83
CA VAL A 447 4.46 -13.32 -21.06
C VAL A 447 5.70 -12.59 -21.56
N VAL A 448 6.43 -11.95 -20.63
CA VAL A 448 7.69 -11.26 -20.88
C VAL A 448 8.60 -11.40 -19.66
N MET A 449 9.88 -11.62 -19.89
CA MET A 449 10.91 -11.56 -18.86
C MET A 449 12.05 -10.64 -19.31
N THR A 450 12.50 -9.74 -18.45
CA THR A 450 13.57 -8.77 -18.75
C THR A 450 14.64 -8.81 -17.66
N ILE A 451 15.90 -8.90 -18.08
CA ILE A 451 17.08 -9.01 -17.22
C ILE A 451 18.17 -8.11 -17.80
N GLY A 452 18.54 -7.05 -17.09
CA GLY A 452 19.43 -6.00 -17.60
C GLY A 452 18.93 -5.44 -18.95
N GLN A 453 19.75 -5.58 -19.99
CA GLN A 453 19.45 -5.15 -21.37
C GLN A 453 18.77 -6.24 -22.23
N THR A 454 18.50 -7.41 -21.65
CA THR A 454 17.97 -8.58 -22.36
C THR A 454 16.48 -8.76 -22.10
N THR A 455 15.70 -8.97 -23.16
CA THR A 455 14.27 -9.23 -23.07
C THR A 455 13.94 -10.56 -23.73
N PHE A 456 13.28 -11.46 -23.01
CA PHE A 456 12.76 -12.73 -23.50
C PHE A 456 11.28 -12.58 -23.85
N LEU A 457 10.93 -12.95 -25.08
CA LEU A 457 9.60 -12.82 -25.65
C LEU A 457 9.09 -14.17 -26.17
N ASP A 458 7.79 -14.39 -26.02
CA ASP A 458 7.09 -15.48 -26.69
C ASP A 458 6.53 -15.01 -28.03
N SER A 459 6.90 -15.69 -29.12
CA SER A 459 6.37 -15.39 -30.45
C SER A 459 4.86 -15.63 -30.58
N LEU A 460 4.23 -16.50 -29.78
CA LEU A 460 2.78 -16.71 -29.81
C LEU A 460 1.97 -15.50 -29.32
N ASN A 461 2.60 -14.54 -28.65
CA ASN A 461 1.95 -13.27 -28.32
C ASN A 461 1.78 -12.35 -29.55
N TYR A 462 2.44 -12.70 -30.66
CA TYR A 462 2.42 -11.97 -31.93
C TYR A 462 1.82 -12.82 -33.06
N LEU A 463 2.19 -14.10 -33.10
CA LEU A 463 1.88 -15.05 -34.15
C LEU A 463 1.01 -16.17 -33.55
N HIS A 464 -0.30 -15.96 -33.47
CA HIS A 464 -1.25 -16.89 -32.84
C HIS A 464 -1.54 -18.15 -33.69
N MET A 465 -0.50 -18.89 -34.05
CA MET A 465 -0.58 -20.11 -34.86
C MET A 465 0.63 -21.02 -34.56
N PRO A 466 0.52 -22.34 -34.81
CA PRO A 466 1.63 -23.25 -34.58
C PRO A 466 2.80 -22.97 -35.52
N LEU A 467 4.02 -23.34 -35.09
CA LEU A 467 5.24 -23.17 -35.86
C LEU A 467 5.15 -23.79 -37.28
N SER A 468 4.48 -24.94 -37.41
CA SER A 468 4.26 -25.62 -38.70
C SER A 468 3.42 -24.81 -39.70
N ALA A 469 2.59 -23.86 -39.24
CA ALA A 469 1.77 -23.02 -40.10
C ALA A 469 2.50 -21.76 -40.59
N LEU A 470 3.58 -21.34 -39.92
CA LEU A 470 4.31 -20.11 -40.23
C LEU A 470 4.90 -20.07 -41.65
N PRO A 471 5.50 -21.15 -42.18
CA PRO A 471 6.05 -21.15 -43.54
C PRO A 471 5.00 -20.80 -44.60
N LYS A 472 3.79 -21.36 -44.47
CA LYS A 472 2.67 -21.10 -45.37
C LYS A 472 2.12 -19.69 -45.18
N ALA A 473 1.97 -19.24 -43.93
CA ALA A 473 1.41 -17.93 -43.60
C ALA A 473 2.27 -16.76 -44.11
N PHE A 474 3.60 -16.90 -44.07
CA PHE A 474 4.54 -15.86 -44.49
C PHE A 474 5.19 -16.11 -45.85
N VAL A 475 4.78 -17.16 -46.57
CA VAL A 475 5.32 -17.55 -47.89
C VAL A 475 6.85 -17.62 -47.85
N LEU A 476 7.39 -18.35 -46.87
CA LEU A 476 8.83 -18.46 -46.68
C LEU A 476 9.46 -19.27 -47.83
N SER A 477 10.53 -18.74 -48.42
CA SER A 477 11.25 -19.37 -49.53
C SER A 477 12.05 -20.61 -49.10
N GLY A 478 12.10 -21.64 -49.96
CA GLY A 478 13.03 -22.77 -49.85
C GLY A 478 12.50 -24.01 -49.12
N ASN A 479 11.31 -24.52 -49.48
CA ASN A 479 10.70 -25.77 -48.96
C ASN A 479 10.84 -25.95 -47.44
N THR A 480 10.79 -24.86 -46.67
CA THR A 480 11.05 -24.88 -45.23
C THR A 480 9.80 -25.33 -44.49
N THR A 481 9.49 -26.63 -44.56
CA THR A 481 8.41 -27.25 -43.81
C THR A 481 8.92 -27.72 -42.45
N LYS A 482 8.08 -27.64 -41.42
CA LYS A 482 8.39 -28.26 -40.14
C LYS A 482 8.48 -29.78 -40.33
N GLY A 483 9.58 -30.38 -39.86
CA GLY A 483 9.80 -31.82 -39.91
C GLY A 483 9.08 -32.54 -38.78
N THR A 484 9.27 -33.86 -38.69
CA THR A 484 8.75 -34.68 -37.59
C THR A 484 9.91 -35.36 -36.86
N PHE A 485 9.90 -35.33 -35.52
CA PHE A 485 10.97 -35.88 -34.68
C PHE A 485 10.40 -36.77 -33.56
N PRO A 486 11.07 -37.89 -33.21
CA PRO A 486 10.60 -38.77 -32.14
C PRO A 486 10.97 -38.22 -30.76
N HIS A 487 10.20 -37.26 -30.25
CA HIS A 487 10.48 -36.57 -28.98
C HIS A 487 10.63 -37.53 -27.78
N LEU A 488 9.86 -38.61 -27.71
CA LEU A 488 9.96 -39.59 -26.62
C LEU A 488 11.17 -40.52 -26.75
N PHE A 489 11.86 -40.51 -27.90
CA PHE A 489 13.11 -41.24 -28.10
C PHE A 489 14.32 -40.46 -27.60
N ASN A 490 14.14 -39.17 -27.26
CA ASN A 490 15.17 -38.33 -26.66
C ASN A 490 15.41 -38.71 -25.19
N THR A 491 16.20 -39.77 -24.99
CA THR A 491 16.62 -40.25 -23.68
C THR A 491 18.15 -40.36 -23.62
N PRO A 492 18.78 -40.37 -22.43
CA PRO A 492 20.22 -40.52 -22.25
C PRO A 492 20.79 -41.76 -22.95
N GLU A 493 20.04 -42.87 -22.94
CA GLU A 493 20.45 -44.16 -23.51
C GLU A 493 20.54 -44.11 -25.04
N ASN A 494 19.64 -43.33 -25.68
CA ASN A 494 19.54 -43.24 -27.13
C ASN A 494 20.39 -42.12 -27.74
N GLN A 495 21.14 -41.36 -26.94
CA GLN A 495 21.92 -40.21 -27.45
C GLN A 495 22.96 -40.60 -28.50
N ASN A 496 23.49 -41.84 -28.47
CA ASN A 496 24.45 -42.33 -29.48
C ASN A 496 23.82 -43.31 -30.48
N TYR A 497 22.48 -43.38 -30.55
CA TYR A 497 21.78 -44.33 -31.40
C TYR A 497 22.03 -44.06 -32.89
N VAL A 498 22.42 -45.13 -33.59
CA VAL A 498 22.54 -45.20 -35.05
C VAL A 498 21.92 -46.52 -35.48
N GLY A 499 20.82 -46.47 -36.21
CA GLY A 499 20.08 -47.67 -36.57
C GLY A 499 18.83 -47.39 -37.38
N PRO A 500 17.90 -48.35 -37.46
CA PRO A 500 16.61 -48.16 -38.12
C PRO A 500 15.80 -46.99 -37.54
N LEU A 501 14.82 -46.51 -38.30
CA LEU A 501 13.89 -45.46 -37.85
C LEU A 501 13.18 -45.87 -36.55
N PRO A 502 13.11 -44.99 -35.52
CA PRO A 502 12.42 -45.27 -34.27
C PRO A 502 10.95 -45.68 -34.47
N ASP A 503 10.43 -46.47 -33.53
CA ASP A 503 9.04 -46.94 -33.57
C ASP A 503 8.02 -45.78 -33.45
N LEU A 504 6.83 -45.97 -34.00
CA LEU A 504 5.75 -44.99 -34.08
C LEU A 504 5.38 -44.41 -32.70
N LYS A 505 5.45 -45.25 -31.65
CA LYS A 505 5.16 -44.85 -30.27
C LYS A 505 6.00 -43.68 -29.78
N TYR A 506 7.18 -43.44 -30.36
CA TYR A 506 8.07 -42.37 -29.92
C TYR A 506 7.74 -40.99 -30.51
N TYR A 507 6.80 -40.91 -31.46
CA TYR A 507 6.43 -39.69 -32.18
C TYR A 507 5.16 -39.02 -31.63
N SER A 508 4.54 -39.58 -30.59
CA SER A 508 3.31 -39.04 -30.00
C SER A 508 2.17 -38.84 -31.02
N SER A 509 2.09 -39.72 -32.02
CA SER A 509 1.19 -39.57 -33.18
C SER A 509 -0.31 -39.55 -32.84
N ASP A 510 -0.67 -39.99 -31.64
CA ASP A 510 -2.06 -40.00 -31.15
C ASP A 510 -2.57 -38.61 -30.74
N TYR A 511 -1.67 -37.65 -30.55
CA TYR A 511 -1.99 -36.25 -30.24
C TYR A 511 -2.00 -35.35 -31.50
N MET A 512 -1.66 -35.89 -32.67
CA MET A 512 -1.70 -35.17 -33.95
C MET A 512 -3.14 -35.02 -34.44
N ARG A 513 -3.43 -33.94 -35.18
CA ARG A 513 -4.73 -33.80 -35.88
C ARG A 513 -4.86 -34.86 -36.97
N SER A 514 -6.08 -35.24 -37.33
CA SER A 514 -6.33 -36.33 -38.28
C SER A 514 -5.60 -36.19 -39.62
N ASP A 515 -5.57 -34.97 -40.18
CA ASP A 515 -4.91 -34.65 -41.46
C ASP A 515 -3.37 -34.60 -41.35
N GLU A 516 -2.84 -34.24 -40.19
CA GLU A 516 -1.41 -34.25 -39.89
C GLU A 516 -0.91 -35.67 -39.65
N ARG A 517 -1.69 -36.47 -38.92
CA ARG A 517 -1.41 -37.88 -38.63
C ARG A 517 -1.36 -38.72 -39.90
N GLU A 518 -2.28 -38.50 -40.85
CA GLU A 518 -2.29 -39.21 -42.14
C GLU A 518 -1.01 -38.91 -42.94
N ARG A 519 -0.64 -37.64 -43.07
CA ARG A 519 0.61 -37.22 -43.74
C ARG A 519 1.85 -37.80 -43.06
N PHE A 520 1.86 -37.80 -41.73
CA PHE A 520 2.94 -38.39 -40.94
C PHE A 520 3.07 -39.90 -41.18
N LEU A 521 1.96 -40.65 -41.18
CA LEU A 521 1.97 -42.09 -41.39
C LEU A 521 2.45 -42.47 -42.80
N LEU A 522 2.08 -41.69 -43.82
CA LEU A 522 2.60 -41.86 -45.18
C LEU A 522 4.12 -41.68 -45.21
N TRP A 523 4.62 -40.54 -44.70
CA TRP A 523 6.06 -40.27 -44.60
C TRP A 523 6.81 -41.35 -43.81
N TYR A 524 6.26 -41.78 -42.67
CA TYR A 524 6.88 -42.79 -41.81
C TYR A 524 7.02 -44.15 -42.52
N ASN A 525 5.95 -44.59 -43.19
CA ASN A 525 5.95 -45.86 -43.92
C ASN A 525 6.89 -45.83 -45.13
N GLU A 526 6.93 -44.72 -45.87
CA GLU A 526 7.87 -44.54 -46.99
C GLU A 526 9.33 -44.53 -46.52
N THR A 527 9.64 -43.76 -45.47
CA THR A 527 10.99 -43.66 -44.90
C THR A 527 11.47 -44.98 -44.30
N LYS A 528 10.55 -45.76 -43.70
CA LYS A 528 10.85 -47.10 -43.20
C LYS A 528 11.13 -48.09 -44.34
N ARG A 529 10.38 -48.00 -45.45
CA ARG A 529 10.60 -48.83 -46.66
C ARG A 529 11.93 -48.52 -47.36
N SER A 530 12.40 -47.28 -47.29
CA SER A 530 13.69 -46.89 -47.89
C SER A 530 14.92 -47.35 -47.09
N ASN A 531 14.76 -48.14 -46.02
CA ASN A 531 15.83 -48.56 -45.12
C ASN A 531 16.69 -47.39 -44.62
N TYR A 532 16.04 -46.26 -44.32
CA TYR A 532 16.73 -45.07 -43.86
C TYR A 532 17.44 -45.31 -42.51
N ILE A 533 18.72 -44.93 -42.43
CA ILE A 533 19.53 -45.03 -41.21
C ILE A 533 19.35 -43.74 -40.41
N PHE A 534 18.70 -43.87 -39.26
CA PHE A 534 18.45 -42.79 -38.33
C PHE A 534 19.66 -42.56 -37.43
N HIS A 535 20.24 -41.35 -37.49
CA HIS A 535 21.36 -40.91 -36.66
C HIS A 535 20.88 -39.89 -35.63
N PHE A 536 20.61 -40.34 -34.39
CA PHE A 536 19.92 -39.52 -33.39
C PHE A 536 20.53 -38.12 -33.20
N LYS A 537 21.85 -38.01 -32.97
CA LYS A 537 22.53 -36.71 -32.78
C LYS A 537 22.41 -35.77 -33.96
N LYS A 538 22.46 -36.29 -35.19
CA LYS A 538 22.37 -35.46 -36.40
C LYS A 538 20.92 -34.98 -36.59
N GLU A 539 19.96 -35.87 -36.36
CA GLU A 539 18.55 -35.59 -36.55
C GLU A 539 18.00 -34.60 -35.52
N ILE A 540 18.32 -34.74 -34.23
CA ILE A 540 17.84 -33.80 -33.20
C ILE A 540 18.35 -32.37 -33.44
N VAL A 541 19.63 -32.25 -33.82
CA VAL A 541 20.25 -30.96 -34.15
C VAL A 541 19.64 -30.38 -35.44
N SER A 542 19.46 -31.20 -36.47
CA SER A 542 18.85 -30.77 -37.74
C SER A 542 17.41 -30.29 -37.55
N TYR A 543 16.62 -31.04 -36.77
CA TYR A 543 15.23 -30.71 -36.44
C TYR A 543 15.13 -29.39 -35.68
N CYS A 544 15.86 -29.25 -34.58
CA CYS A 544 15.84 -28.03 -33.76
C CYS A 544 16.37 -26.82 -34.56
N LYS A 545 17.41 -26.99 -35.40
CA LYS A 545 17.88 -25.96 -36.34
C LYS A 545 16.80 -25.51 -37.32
N ASN A 546 16.02 -26.45 -37.86
CA ASN A 546 14.93 -26.13 -38.78
C ASN A 546 13.83 -25.34 -38.08
N ASP A 547 13.44 -25.73 -36.86
CA ASP A 547 12.42 -25.03 -36.06
C ASP A 547 12.85 -23.59 -35.74
N VAL A 548 14.10 -23.38 -35.32
CA VAL A 548 14.67 -22.04 -35.10
C VAL A 548 14.75 -21.23 -36.40
N THR A 549 15.07 -21.87 -37.53
CA THR A 549 15.14 -21.21 -38.85
C THR A 549 13.76 -20.73 -39.30
N ILE A 550 12.73 -21.57 -39.15
CA ILE A 550 11.33 -21.21 -39.44
C ILE A 550 10.92 -20.02 -38.57
N LEU A 551 11.18 -20.10 -37.26
CA LEU A 551 10.83 -19.04 -36.32
C LEU A 551 11.51 -17.71 -36.68
N ARG A 552 12.83 -17.73 -36.93
CA ARG A 552 13.61 -16.55 -37.33
C ARG A 552 13.02 -15.91 -38.58
N ARG A 553 12.87 -16.68 -39.66
CA ARG A 553 12.39 -16.17 -40.95
C ARG A 553 10.97 -15.59 -40.83
N ALA A 554 10.07 -16.29 -40.14
CA ALA A 554 8.70 -15.82 -39.91
C ALA A 554 8.65 -14.52 -39.08
N CYS A 555 9.38 -14.46 -37.97
CA CYS A 555 9.44 -13.26 -37.13
C CYS A 555 10.01 -12.06 -37.89
N LEU A 556 11.06 -12.25 -38.69
CA LEU A 556 11.66 -11.19 -39.49
C LEU A 556 10.73 -10.72 -40.62
N ALA A 557 10.00 -11.63 -41.26
CA ALA A 557 8.97 -11.28 -42.25
C ALA A 557 7.85 -10.45 -41.60
N PHE A 558 7.32 -10.91 -40.47
CA PHE A 558 6.31 -10.19 -39.69
C PHE A 558 6.77 -8.79 -39.26
N ARG A 559 8.00 -8.68 -38.74
CA ARG A 559 8.63 -7.39 -38.38
C ARG A 559 8.71 -6.46 -39.58
N LYS A 560 9.16 -6.95 -40.74
CA LYS A 560 9.26 -6.17 -41.97
C LYS A 560 7.90 -5.61 -42.39
N MET A 561 6.84 -6.41 -42.29
CA MET A 561 5.47 -5.96 -42.58
C MET A 561 5.00 -4.85 -41.62
N PHE A 562 5.19 -5.03 -40.31
CA PHE A 562 4.78 -4.03 -39.31
C PHE A 562 5.51 -2.70 -39.44
N ILE A 563 6.83 -2.74 -39.69
CA ILE A 563 7.62 -1.53 -39.90
C ILE A 563 7.16 -0.80 -41.18
N LYS A 564 6.92 -1.55 -42.26
CA LYS A 564 6.41 -0.97 -43.52
C LYS A 564 5.05 -0.29 -43.35
N CYS A 565 4.13 -0.91 -42.60
CA CYS A 565 2.76 -0.40 -42.47
C CYS A 565 2.62 0.73 -41.45
N GLY A 566 3.40 0.69 -40.35
CA GLY A 566 3.15 1.54 -39.20
C GLY A 566 4.37 2.28 -38.65
N ASN A 567 5.58 2.08 -39.19
CA ASN A 567 6.84 2.55 -38.62
C ASN A 567 6.95 2.22 -37.12
N VAL A 568 6.57 1.00 -36.76
CA VAL A 568 6.61 0.44 -35.41
C VAL A 568 7.27 -0.92 -35.49
N CYS A 569 8.28 -1.16 -34.67
CA CYS A 569 8.81 -2.51 -34.50
C CYS A 569 7.97 -3.25 -33.45
N PRO A 570 7.35 -4.40 -33.79
CA PRO A 570 6.46 -5.10 -32.87
C PRO A 570 7.20 -5.68 -31.65
N PHE A 571 8.43 -6.17 -31.82
CA PHE A 571 9.19 -6.84 -30.77
C PHE A 571 9.95 -5.88 -29.84
N GLU A 572 10.27 -4.68 -30.32
CA GLU A 572 11.08 -3.72 -29.55
C GLU A 572 10.20 -2.85 -28.65
N GLU A 573 8.99 -2.54 -29.13
CA GLU A 573 8.16 -1.47 -28.61
C GLU A 573 6.79 -1.94 -28.10
N SER A 574 6.53 -3.25 -28.13
CA SER A 574 5.26 -3.86 -27.70
C SER A 574 5.50 -5.28 -27.21
N THR A 575 4.57 -5.80 -26.40
CA THR A 575 4.64 -7.14 -25.80
C THR A 575 3.73 -8.16 -26.49
N THR A 576 2.73 -7.68 -27.23
CA THR A 576 1.73 -8.48 -27.94
C THR A 576 1.35 -7.80 -29.25
N ILE A 577 0.74 -8.55 -30.17
CA ILE A 577 0.20 -7.99 -31.42
C ILE A 577 -0.84 -6.89 -31.16
N ALA A 578 -1.74 -7.07 -30.19
CA ALA A 578 -2.75 -6.06 -29.83
C ALA A 578 -2.09 -4.76 -29.35
N SER A 579 -1.03 -4.87 -28.55
CA SER A 579 -0.25 -3.71 -28.10
C SER A 579 0.44 -3.01 -29.29
N ALA A 580 1.03 -3.78 -30.21
CA ALA A 580 1.66 -3.25 -31.43
C ALA A 580 0.65 -2.52 -32.33
N CYS A 581 -0.50 -3.13 -32.61
CA CYS A 581 -1.59 -2.52 -33.37
C CYS A 581 -2.13 -1.25 -32.70
N SER A 582 -2.34 -1.29 -31.38
CA SER A 582 -2.74 -0.11 -30.60
C SER A 582 -1.71 1.02 -30.69
N ARG A 583 -0.42 0.67 -30.76
CA ARG A 583 0.66 1.66 -30.90
C ARG A 583 0.71 2.27 -32.30
N VAL A 584 0.53 1.46 -33.34
CA VAL A 584 0.38 1.94 -34.73
C VAL A 584 -0.80 2.89 -34.82
N TYR A 585 -1.95 2.51 -34.25
CA TYR A 585 -3.14 3.37 -34.19
C TYR A 585 -2.85 4.70 -33.48
N ARG A 586 -2.28 4.65 -32.28
CA ARG A 586 -1.97 5.86 -31.48
C ARG A 586 -0.90 6.76 -32.08
N LYS A 587 0.01 6.23 -32.91
CA LYS A 587 1.10 6.98 -33.54
C LYS A 587 0.67 7.63 -34.86
N ASN A 588 -0.16 6.93 -35.64
CA ASN A 588 -0.43 7.31 -37.03
C ASN A 588 -1.88 7.77 -37.29
N PHE A 589 -2.84 7.38 -36.45
CA PHE A 589 -4.27 7.55 -36.75
C PHE A 589 -5.07 8.25 -35.65
N LEU A 590 -4.71 8.09 -34.36
CA LEU A 590 -5.47 8.65 -33.25
C LEU A 590 -5.40 10.19 -33.22
N GLN A 591 -6.56 10.82 -33.37
CA GLN A 591 -6.73 12.26 -33.15
C GLN A 591 -6.84 12.60 -31.66
N LYS A 592 -6.51 13.84 -31.29
CA LYS A 592 -6.62 14.32 -29.91
C LYS A 592 -8.08 14.25 -29.42
N ASN A 593 -8.27 13.89 -28.15
CA ASN A 593 -9.56 13.86 -27.46
C ASN A 593 -10.64 12.96 -28.10
N MET A 594 -10.24 11.98 -28.91
CA MET A 594 -11.20 11.12 -29.63
C MET A 594 -11.71 9.95 -28.78
N ILE A 595 -10.84 9.32 -27.98
CA ILE A 595 -11.20 8.16 -27.16
C ILE A 595 -11.07 8.52 -25.68
N GLY A 596 -12.22 8.66 -25.01
CA GLY A 596 -12.28 8.92 -23.58
C GLY A 596 -11.75 7.74 -22.76
N ILE A 597 -11.02 8.03 -21.69
CA ILE A 597 -10.61 7.04 -20.69
C ILE A 597 -11.68 6.99 -19.62
N ILE A 598 -12.26 5.81 -19.43
CA ILE A 598 -13.26 5.57 -18.39
C ILE A 598 -12.52 5.43 -17.05
N PRO A 599 -12.82 6.28 -16.05
CA PRO A 599 -12.21 6.13 -14.73
C PRO A 599 -12.71 4.86 -14.04
N THR A 600 -11.93 4.36 -13.07
CA THR A 600 -12.34 3.23 -12.22
C THR A 600 -13.65 3.60 -11.50
N GLY A 601 -14.71 2.82 -11.72
CA GLY A 601 -16.07 3.15 -11.24
C GLY A 601 -17.03 3.73 -12.30
N GLY A 602 -16.57 3.94 -13.54
CA GLY A 602 -17.40 4.45 -14.64
C GLY A 602 -17.55 5.98 -14.64
N TYR A 603 -18.16 6.53 -15.70
CA TYR A 603 -18.49 7.96 -15.78
C TYR A 603 -19.68 8.36 -14.89
N ARG A 604 -20.51 7.38 -14.53
CA ARG A 604 -21.60 7.47 -13.57
C ARG A 604 -21.25 6.49 -12.45
N TRP A 605 -21.32 6.94 -11.19
CA TRP A 605 -20.99 6.17 -9.97
C TRP A 605 -19.51 6.04 -9.57
N GLY A 606 -18.68 7.02 -9.93
CA GLY A 606 -17.29 7.10 -9.42
C GLY A 606 -17.15 7.47 -7.94
N GLN A 607 -18.25 7.73 -7.23
CA GLN A 607 -18.29 8.08 -5.80
C GLN A 607 -19.08 7.01 -5.03
N ASN A 608 -18.55 6.57 -3.89
CA ASN A 608 -19.25 5.66 -2.98
C ASN A 608 -20.41 6.41 -2.31
N GLN A 609 -21.63 6.18 -2.77
CA GLN A 609 -22.82 6.80 -2.20
C GLN A 609 -23.82 5.77 -1.68
N SER A 610 -24.52 6.15 -0.61
CA SER A 610 -25.54 5.26 -0.03
C SER A 610 -26.79 5.26 -0.90
N ARG A 611 -27.39 4.08 -1.11
CA ARG A 611 -28.67 3.97 -1.84
C ARG A 611 -29.76 4.82 -1.17
N LYS A 612 -29.74 4.90 0.17
CA LYS A 612 -30.70 5.70 0.94
C LYS A 612 -30.58 7.19 0.62
N ALA A 613 -29.35 7.71 0.53
CA ALA A 613 -29.10 9.08 0.09
C ALA A 613 -29.64 9.35 -1.32
N ILE A 614 -29.33 8.46 -2.29
CA ILE A 614 -29.85 8.60 -3.66
C ILE A 614 -31.37 8.55 -3.69
N SER A 615 -31.98 7.65 -2.91
CA SER A 615 -33.44 7.50 -2.83
C SER A 615 -34.09 8.77 -2.29
N TRP A 616 -33.55 9.32 -1.20
CA TRP A 616 -34.02 10.57 -0.64
C TRP A 616 -33.88 11.73 -1.63
N LEU A 617 -32.72 11.89 -2.27
CA LEU A 617 -32.50 12.96 -3.25
C LEU A 617 -33.42 12.85 -4.48
N THR A 618 -33.65 11.63 -4.96
CA THR A 618 -34.60 11.37 -6.08
C THR A 618 -36.03 11.74 -5.67
N TRP A 619 -36.41 11.49 -4.42
CA TRP A 619 -37.69 11.93 -3.89
C TRP A 619 -37.76 13.47 -3.76
N MET A 620 -36.69 14.11 -3.29
CA MET A 620 -36.62 15.57 -3.20
C MET A 620 -36.73 16.24 -4.57
N GLU A 621 -36.18 15.65 -5.63
CA GLU A 621 -36.38 16.16 -7.01
C GLU A 621 -37.87 16.17 -7.39
N HIS A 622 -38.61 15.13 -7.00
CA HIS A 622 -40.04 15.03 -7.26
C HIS A 622 -40.87 16.00 -6.41
N GLU A 623 -40.56 16.11 -5.12
CA GLU A 623 -41.30 16.96 -4.18
C GLU A 623 -41.03 18.45 -4.41
N LEU A 624 -39.79 18.82 -4.74
CA LEU A 624 -39.41 20.22 -4.98
C LEU A 624 -39.61 20.64 -6.45
N GLY A 625 -39.73 19.70 -7.39
CA GLY A 625 -39.88 20.01 -8.81
C GLY A 625 -38.61 20.57 -9.48
N HIS A 626 -37.45 20.48 -8.81
CA HIS A 626 -36.15 20.94 -9.33
C HIS A 626 -35.25 19.76 -9.69
N ILE A 627 -34.43 19.94 -10.74
CA ILE A 627 -33.36 18.99 -11.08
C ILE A 627 -32.21 19.19 -10.08
N ILE A 628 -31.86 18.14 -9.34
CA ILE A 628 -30.82 18.19 -8.31
C ILE A 628 -29.57 17.50 -8.85
N ALA A 629 -28.42 18.18 -8.77
CA ALA A 629 -27.15 17.58 -9.12
C ALA A 629 -26.70 16.66 -7.97
N HIS A 630 -26.68 15.35 -8.21
CA HIS A 630 -26.23 14.34 -7.25
C HIS A 630 -25.56 13.14 -7.94
N ALA A 631 -25.04 12.16 -7.16
CA ALA A 631 -24.32 11.01 -7.72
C ALA A 631 -25.14 10.10 -8.67
N GLY A 632 -26.48 10.10 -8.52
CA GLY A 632 -27.41 9.36 -9.38
C GLY A 632 -27.80 10.13 -10.64
N ASN A 633 -27.77 11.46 -10.60
CA ASN A 633 -28.12 12.37 -11.69
C ASN A 633 -26.94 13.29 -12.03
N GLY A 634 -25.94 12.74 -12.74
CA GLY A 634 -24.71 13.43 -13.11
C GLY A 634 -23.55 13.14 -12.14
N ARG A 635 -23.22 14.11 -11.28
CA ARG A 635 -22.16 14.00 -10.25
C ARG A 635 -22.48 14.91 -9.07
N GLU A 636 -22.00 14.54 -7.88
CA GLU A 636 -22.00 15.44 -6.73
C GLU A 636 -21.25 16.74 -7.02
N THR A 637 -21.76 17.83 -6.45
CA THR A 637 -21.17 19.15 -6.60
C THR A 637 -20.14 19.38 -5.51
N ARG A 638 -18.94 19.78 -5.91
CA ARG A 638 -17.95 20.32 -4.97
C ARG A 638 -18.08 21.83 -4.95
N LEU A 639 -18.54 22.36 -3.83
CA LEU A 639 -18.71 23.79 -3.61
C LEU A 639 -17.35 24.51 -3.66
N PRO A 640 -17.31 25.81 -4.02
CA PRO A 640 -16.07 26.62 -4.04
C PRO A 640 -15.27 26.58 -2.73
N GLU A 641 -15.95 26.41 -1.60
CA GLU A 641 -15.38 26.30 -0.25
C GLU A 641 -14.68 24.95 -0.02
N GLY A 642 -14.69 24.05 -1.00
CA GLY A 642 -14.00 22.76 -1.00
C GLY A 642 -14.80 21.61 -0.39
N VAL A 643 -16.08 21.83 -0.06
CA VAL A 643 -17.00 20.82 0.49
C VAL A 643 -17.67 20.07 -0.66
N LEU A 644 -17.69 18.74 -0.59
CA LEU A 644 -18.48 17.91 -1.49
C LEU A 644 -19.85 17.69 -0.85
N VAL A 645 -20.92 17.94 -1.59
CA VAL A 645 -22.30 17.84 -1.09
C VAL A 645 -23.07 16.78 -1.86
N ASP A 646 -24.02 16.13 -1.18
CA ASP A 646 -24.78 15.01 -1.77
C ASP A 646 -25.75 15.49 -2.85
N GLY A 647 -26.43 16.62 -2.63
CA GLY A 647 -27.33 17.27 -3.60
C GLY A 647 -27.13 18.78 -3.67
N TYR A 648 -27.27 19.35 -4.88
CA TYR A 648 -27.19 20.79 -5.12
C TYR A 648 -28.14 21.23 -6.23
N TYR A 649 -28.85 22.34 -6.02
CA TYR A 649 -29.58 23.02 -7.08
C TYR A 649 -29.61 24.53 -6.85
N GLU A 650 -29.94 25.28 -7.90
CA GLU A 650 -30.09 26.73 -7.85
C GLU A 650 -31.51 27.10 -8.28
N GLU A 651 -32.12 28.04 -7.58
CA GLU A 651 -33.42 28.61 -7.89
C GLU A 651 -33.25 30.11 -8.20
N ILE A 652 -34.01 30.63 -9.17
CA ILE A 652 -33.98 32.05 -9.53
C ILE A 652 -35.30 32.66 -9.08
N ILE A 653 -35.26 33.51 -8.05
CA ILE A 653 -36.42 34.26 -7.55
C ILE A 653 -36.10 35.76 -7.69
N ASP A 654 -36.96 36.49 -8.39
CA ASP A 654 -36.82 37.95 -8.61
C ASP A 654 -35.44 38.41 -9.10
N GLY A 655 -34.78 37.58 -9.92
CA GLY A 655 -33.45 37.84 -10.49
C GLY A 655 -32.27 37.54 -9.55
N ALA A 656 -32.53 37.10 -8.32
CA ALA A 656 -31.51 36.60 -7.40
C ALA A 656 -31.37 35.08 -7.52
N VAL A 657 -30.11 34.59 -7.56
CA VAL A 657 -29.82 33.16 -7.55
C VAL A 657 -29.71 32.67 -6.12
N ILE A 658 -30.65 31.84 -5.71
CA ILE A 658 -30.68 31.17 -4.41
C ILE A 658 -30.05 29.78 -4.58
N LYS A 659 -29.10 29.45 -3.70
CA LYS A 659 -28.32 28.22 -3.80
C LYS A 659 -28.71 27.26 -2.69
N HIS A 660 -29.18 26.07 -3.08
CA HIS A 660 -29.68 25.06 -2.16
C HIS A 660 -28.72 23.86 -2.10
N VAL A 661 -28.47 23.39 -0.89
CA VAL A 661 -27.64 22.22 -0.60
C VAL A 661 -28.48 21.18 0.13
N LEU A 662 -28.42 19.93 -0.31
CA LEU A 662 -29.03 18.80 0.37
C LEU A 662 -27.93 17.86 0.89
N GLN A 663 -27.99 17.52 2.18
CA GLN A 663 -27.01 16.67 2.88
C GLN A 663 -27.70 15.47 3.52
N PHE A 664 -27.19 14.27 3.23
CA PHE A 664 -27.73 13.03 3.79
C PHE A 664 -26.77 12.42 4.83
N HIS A 665 -27.19 12.42 6.08
CA HIS A 665 -26.39 11.96 7.20
C HIS A 665 -26.61 10.49 7.51
N GLY A 666 -25.78 9.63 6.91
CA GLY A 666 -25.66 8.22 7.33
C GLY A 666 -25.34 8.10 8.83
N CYS A 667 -26.18 7.41 9.60
CA CYS A 667 -26.16 7.50 11.07
C CYS A 667 -24.83 7.06 11.69
N TYR A 668 -24.22 6.01 11.15
CA TYR A 668 -22.91 5.53 11.59
C TYR A 668 -21.79 6.50 11.21
N TRP A 669 -21.77 6.99 9.97
CA TRP A 669 -20.68 7.80 9.43
C TRP A 669 -20.66 9.22 9.99
N HIS A 670 -21.82 9.76 10.33
CA HIS A 670 -22.01 11.14 10.82
C HIS A 670 -22.27 11.22 12.33
N GLY A 671 -22.23 10.10 13.07
CA GLY A 671 -22.24 10.13 14.54
C GLY A 671 -23.60 10.39 15.19
N CYS A 672 -24.68 9.88 14.59
CA CYS A 672 -26.06 10.19 14.99
C CYS A 672 -26.29 10.02 16.51
N PRO A 673 -26.74 11.06 17.23
CA PRO A 673 -26.98 11.00 18.68
C PRO A 673 -28.19 10.14 19.06
N ARG A 674 -29.14 9.92 18.14
CA ARG A 674 -30.36 9.14 18.39
C ARG A 674 -30.11 7.63 18.29
N CYS A 675 -29.30 7.20 17.32
CA CYS A 675 -29.02 5.78 17.08
C CYS A 675 -27.87 5.23 17.93
N TYR A 676 -26.94 6.08 18.36
CA TYR A 676 -25.75 5.69 19.11
C TYR A 676 -25.66 6.49 20.40
N THR A 677 -26.34 6.01 21.44
CA THR A 677 -26.47 6.71 22.73
C THR A 677 -25.36 6.36 23.73
N VAL A 678 -24.71 5.19 23.59
CA VAL A 678 -23.69 4.68 24.52
C VAL A 678 -22.31 4.58 23.87
N ASN A 679 -21.24 4.67 24.68
CA ASN A 679 -19.83 4.52 24.26
C ASN A 679 -19.40 5.43 23.09
N ARG A 680 -19.98 6.63 22.99
CA ARG A 680 -19.73 7.59 21.90
C ARG A 680 -18.30 8.11 21.83
N THR A 681 -17.57 8.05 22.96
CA THR A 681 -16.16 8.46 23.13
C THR A 681 -15.15 7.32 22.95
N HIS A 682 -15.60 6.07 22.76
CA HIS A 682 -14.74 4.92 22.55
C HIS A 682 -14.77 4.50 21.08
N GLY A 683 -13.63 4.61 20.40
CA GLY A 683 -13.53 4.29 18.98
C GLY A 683 -13.62 2.79 18.72
N ILE A 684 -14.57 2.36 17.88
CA ILE A 684 -14.58 1.02 17.26
C ILE A 684 -13.53 0.98 16.11
N SER A 685 -13.08 2.16 15.63
CA SER A 685 -11.91 2.38 14.77
C SER A 685 -11.11 3.60 15.26
N THR A 686 -10.27 4.21 14.40
CA THR A 686 -9.46 5.39 14.71
C THR A 686 -10.26 6.66 15.06
N ASP A 687 -11.58 6.70 14.83
CA ASP A 687 -12.48 7.84 15.12
C ASP A 687 -13.63 7.45 16.07
N THR A 688 -14.01 8.37 16.97
CA THR A 688 -15.17 8.25 17.89
C THR A 688 -16.46 8.74 17.23
N MET A 689 -17.64 8.39 17.79
CA MET A 689 -18.93 8.87 17.28
C MET A 689 -19.11 10.37 17.49
N ASP A 690 -18.60 10.92 18.59
CA ASP A 690 -18.63 12.37 18.84
C ASP A 690 -17.73 13.13 17.86
N ALA A 691 -16.54 12.61 17.55
CA ALA A 691 -15.67 13.22 16.54
C ALA A 691 -16.25 13.18 15.11
N ARG A 692 -17.17 12.24 14.83
CA ARG A 692 -17.95 12.23 13.57
C ARG A 692 -19.06 13.27 13.59
N LEU A 693 -19.77 13.40 14.71
CA LEU A 693 -20.83 14.40 14.89
C LEU A 693 -20.28 15.83 14.81
N GLU A 694 -19.19 16.13 15.52
CA GLU A 694 -18.53 17.44 15.50
C GLU A 694 -18.09 17.84 14.08
N ARG A 695 -17.56 16.90 13.30
CA ARG A 695 -17.22 17.14 11.88
C ARG A 695 -18.45 17.45 11.03
N THR A 696 -19.55 16.75 11.29
CA THR A 696 -20.81 16.97 10.57
C THR A 696 -21.35 18.36 10.86
N GLN A 697 -21.41 18.75 12.14
CA GLN A 697 -21.82 20.09 12.58
C GLN A 697 -20.91 21.19 12.02
N PHE A 698 -19.60 20.95 11.97
CA PHE A 698 -18.67 21.90 11.36
C PHE A 698 -18.92 22.10 9.87
N ILE A 699 -19.17 21.03 9.12
CA ILE A 699 -19.50 21.12 7.68
C ILE A 699 -20.82 21.86 7.48
N THR A 700 -21.82 21.57 8.31
CA THR A 700 -23.13 22.25 8.34
C THR A 700 -22.96 23.75 8.51
N ALA A 701 -22.31 24.18 9.59
CA ALA A 701 -22.05 25.59 9.87
C ALA A 701 -21.23 26.27 8.77
N LYS A 702 -20.33 25.54 8.12
CA LYS A 702 -19.54 26.05 6.99
C LYS A 702 -20.38 26.31 5.75
N ILE A 703 -21.36 25.44 5.45
CA ILE A 703 -22.28 25.62 4.32
C ILE A 703 -23.22 26.81 4.61
N GLU A 704 -23.80 26.86 5.81
CA GLU A 704 -24.72 27.95 6.20
C GLU A 704 -24.02 29.32 6.22
N SER A 705 -22.81 29.40 6.80
CA SER A 705 -22.04 30.66 6.84
C SER A 705 -21.59 31.15 5.45
N ALA A 706 -21.58 30.29 4.43
CA ALA A 706 -21.31 30.67 3.05
C ALA A 706 -22.59 31.12 2.29
N GLY A 707 -23.74 31.18 2.97
CA GLY A 707 -25.00 31.73 2.45
C GLY A 707 -25.86 30.73 1.66
N TYR A 708 -25.60 29.43 1.77
CA TYR A 708 -26.42 28.39 1.14
C TYR A 708 -27.61 28.02 2.02
N ILE A 709 -28.74 27.69 1.40
CA ILE A 709 -29.90 27.11 2.09
C ILE A 709 -29.65 25.60 2.23
N LEU A 710 -29.40 25.15 3.45
CA LEU A 710 -29.07 23.75 3.75
C LEU A 710 -30.31 22.96 4.20
N THR A 711 -30.57 21.84 3.53
CA THR A 711 -31.58 20.84 3.94
C THR A 711 -30.89 19.55 4.33
N GLU A 712 -31.15 19.06 5.53
CA GLU A 712 -30.48 17.88 6.07
C GLU A 712 -31.47 16.74 6.33
N MET A 713 -31.03 15.50 6.10
CA MET A 713 -31.81 14.30 6.40
C MET A 713 -30.92 13.25 7.07
N TRP A 714 -31.35 12.75 8.23
CA TRP A 714 -30.67 11.64 8.89
C TRP A 714 -31.19 10.31 8.40
N GLU A 715 -30.30 9.33 8.27
CA GLU A 715 -30.65 7.98 7.80
C GLU A 715 -31.80 7.34 8.60
N CYS A 716 -31.80 7.46 9.92
CA CYS A 716 -32.84 6.89 10.77
C CYS A 716 -34.18 7.61 10.68
N ASP A 717 -34.17 8.90 10.34
CA ASP A 717 -35.40 9.65 10.09
C ASP A 717 -35.96 9.28 8.72
N PHE A 718 -35.11 9.17 7.71
CA PHE A 718 -35.49 8.70 6.38
C PHE A 718 -36.06 7.29 6.42
N ASP A 719 -35.44 6.36 7.16
CA ASP A 719 -35.97 5.00 7.34
C ASP A 719 -37.38 5.01 7.97
N ARG A 720 -37.64 5.90 8.91
CA ARG A 720 -38.96 6.06 9.55
C ARG A 720 -39.99 6.65 8.59
N ILE A 721 -39.57 7.64 7.79
CA ILE A 721 -40.42 8.25 6.75
C ILE A 721 -40.78 7.21 5.70
N LEU A 722 -39.83 6.41 5.23
CA LEU A 722 -40.08 5.33 4.27
C LEU A 722 -41.09 4.29 4.76
N ILE A 723 -41.14 4.02 6.07
CA ILE A 723 -42.12 3.10 6.66
C ILE A 723 -43.52 3.73 6.73
N SER A 724 -43.61 5.04 6.94
CA SER A 724 -44.87 5.75 7.17
C SER A 724 -45.50 6.35 5.91
N ARG A 725 -44.71 6.64 4.88
CA ARG A 725 -45.13 7.25 3.61
C ARG A 725 -45.14 6.23 2.47
N GLU A 726 -46.32 5.66 2.24
CA GLU A 726 -46.55 4.68 1.18
C GLU A 726 -46.31 5.25 -0.22
N ASP A 727 -46.69 6.51 -0.45
CA ASP A 727 -46.49 7.24 -1.71
C ASP A 727 -45.02 7.34 -2.11
N MET A 728 -44.15 7.67 -1.14
CA MET A 728 -42.70 7.73 -1.33
C MET A 728 -42.14 6.36 -1.70
N ARG A 729 -42.59 5.30 -1.05
CA ARG A 729 -42.13 3.94 -1.32
C ARG A 729 -42.46 3.50 -2.74
N ILE A 730 -43.73 3.65 -3.14
CA ILE A 730 -44.22 3.29 -4.48
C ILE A 730 -43.48 4.09 -5.56
N PHE A 731 -43.22 5.38 -5.32
CA PHE A 731 -42.47 6.22 -6.25
C PHE A 731 -41.03 5.70 -6.47
N LEU A 732 -40.34 5.31 -5.40
CA LEU A 732 -38.94 4.88 -5.45
C LEU A 732 -38.76 3.48 -6.04
N GLU A 733 -39.71 2.56 -5.84
CA GLU A 733 -39.66 1.19 -6.38
C GLU A 733 -39.67 1.15 -7.91
N ASN A 734 -40.29 2.15 -8.55
CA ASN A 734 -40.45 2.22 -10.00
C ASN A 734 -39.30 2.94 -10.73
N ARG A 735 -38.25 3.40 -10.03
CA ARG A 735 -37.15 4.19 -10.62
C ARG A 735 -35.87 3.37 -10.86
N PRO A 736 -35.34 3.33 -12.10
CA PRO A 736 -34.12 2.57 -12.44
C PRO A 736 -32.89 2.91 -11.60
N GLU A 737 -32.78 4.17 -11.15
CA GLU A 737 -31.68 4.73 -10.37
C GLU A 737 -31.61 4.13 -8.94
N VAL A 738 -32.75 3.67 -8.43
CA VAL A 738 -32.91 3.07 -7.09
C VAL A 738 -33.04 1.53 -7.16
N SER A 739 -33.63 1.03 -8.26
CA SER A 739 -33.93 -0.39 -8.53
C SER A 739 -32.69 -1.27 -8.75
N ARG A 740 -31.58 -0.73 -9.28
CA ARG A 740 -30.34 -1.50 -9.49
C ARG A 740 -29.61 -1.75 -8.17
N LYS A 741 -29.97 -2.83 -7.49
CA LYS A 741 -29.24 -3.33 -6.30
C LYS A 741 -27.80 -3.68 -6.71
N PRO A 742 -26.77 -3.25 -5.96
CA PRO A 742 -25.48 -3.90 -6.01
C PRO A 742 -25.68 -5.40 -5.80
N LEU A 743 -24.96 -6.24 -6.54
CA LEU A 743 -24.96 -7.68 -6.30
C LEU A 743 -24.71 -7.89 -4.82
N ASN A 744 -25.66 -8.51 -4.12
CA ASN A 744 -25.46 -8.90 -2.74
C ASN A 744 -24.40 -10.00 -2.78
N PRO A 745 -23.20 -9.81 -2.19
CA PRO A 745 -22.16 -10.82 -2.22
C PRO A 745 -22.63 -12.13 -1.58
N ARG A 746 -23.60 -12.05 -0.65
CA ARG A 746 -24.22 -13.24 -0.05
C ARG A 746 -25.05 -14.04 -1.04
N ASP A 747 -25.63 -13.41 -2.07
CA ASP A 747 -26.40 -14.13 -3.10
C ASP A 747 -25.47 -14.98 -4.00
N ALA A 748 -24.19 -14.63 -4.12
CA ALA A 748 -23.19 -15.43 -4.81
C ALA A 748 -22.85 -16.75 -4.09
N PHE A 749 -23.16 -16.87 -2.79
CA PHE A 749 -23.00 -18.11 -2.03
C PHE A 749 -24.14 -19.12 -2.24
N TYR A 750 -25.26 -18.71 -2.83
CA TYR A 750 -26.44 -19.57 -3.04
C TYR A 750 -26.60 -20.05 -4.50
N GLY A 751 -25.71 -19.66 -5.41
CA GLY A 751 -25.64 -20.16 -6.78
C GLY A 751 -24.48 -21.14 -6.97
N GLY A 752 -24.78 -22.41 -7.26
CA GLY A 752 -23.76 -23.45 -7.44
C GLY A 752 -22.69 -23.09 -8.49
N ARG A 753 -21.42 -23.34 -8.12
CA ARG A 753 -20.20 -23.32 -8.95
C ARG A 753 -19.78 -21.96 -9.54
N THR A 754 -19.36 -21.04 -8.68
CA THR A 754 -18.32 -20.05 -9.01
C THR A 754 -17.37 -19.88 -7.83
N ARG A 755 -16.08 -20.19 -8.02
CA ARG A 755 -15.02 -19.86 -7.05
C ARG A 755 -14.74 -18.35 -7.14
N GLU A 756 -14.89 -17.63 -6.03
CA GLU A 756 -14.47 -16.22 -5.94
C GLU A 756 -12.94 -16.11 -5.88
N HIS A 757 -12.36 -15.31 -6.77
CA HIS A 757 -11.03 -14.74 -6.58
C HIS A 757 -11.18 -13.50 -5.69
N GLY A 758 -10.75 -13.61 -4.43
CA GLY A 758 -10.64 -12.48 -3.52
C GLY A 758 -9.62 -11.47 -4.05
N VAL A 759 -10.10 -10.38 -4.64
CA VAL A 759 -9.31 -9.16 -4.82
C VAL A 759 -9.42 -8.39 -3.51
N SER A 760 -8.37 -8.43 -2.71
CA SER A 760 -8.21 -7.55 -1.55
C SER A 760 -8.21 -6.10 -2.03
N LEU A 761 -9.28 -5.37 -1.72
CA LEU A 761 -9.38 -3.90 -1.90
C LEU A 761 -8.53 -3.14 -0.88
#